data_AF-B8HP94-F1
#
_entry.id   AF-B8HP94-F1
#
_cell.length_a   1.000
_cell.length_b   1.000
_cell.length_c   1.000
_cell.angle_alpha   90.00
_cell.angle_beta   90.00
_cell.angle_gamma   90.00
#
_symmetry.space_group_name_H-M   'P 1'
#
loop_
_entity.id
_entity.type
_entity.pdbx_description
1 polymer ?
#
loop_
_entity_poly.entity_id
_entity_poly.type
_entity_poly.pdbx_seq_one_letter_code
_entity_poly.pdbx_strand_id
1 'polypeptide(L)'
;MKSSRRDSSSTPASPSLSKSWRFLLPFLGLLLAVPLPAWLWWSMVNGSVGQGRTGGTTALATAPTQAPGDSAPPLPVSSAVPLQCPANFAFAAKAVQPDSSPEQNSQPQSDTGNPQPPGLATPLVKRLPQLATWLEQPQPIAAAIAANLGPVLAAQFSPQPFPEISQRARQARVPIMMYHDILPEKQVFFDVTPAEFEADLQLIRDQGLTPINLDQLVTHLTTGLPLPAKPILLSFDDGYAGHYEYVYPLLKKYGYPGVFAIYPDKVGTKKGRSSLTWEQLRQMAADPLVTIASHSVSHAVLTQVDEAQLEKEAVESKRILEQELGIPINHFVYPEGKYNERVQDWVKQAGYHSALTMDDLENRFAGQSKDLLSIDRIGQSQLETIIEQAYGGPPLPGWNNTFNFSAPIEVNRPTINEIPLILISGGRPITIHADSRYQVPEILAKTQAVAGVDGGFFSLEFLDSNVMIGPVLSQKNGQFVPGNASENPRLNGRPLVLISPTGVRFIPFDASKHNSLEGIQAEDPGATDAFVAAAWLVKQNQPQPEQSFGNLFDFNAARHRAFWGINQNGQPTIGVSTEPVGSVELGEILYKAGFRDAVMLDSGASTSLAYQGESLVGYTPRPVPHVVALVPAEVPQGCIFQAQK
;
A
#
# COMPACT_ATOMS: atom_id res chain seq x y z
N MET A 1 9.65 -19.29 53.40
CA MET A 1 8.99 -18.64 54.56
C MET A 1 9.82 -17.44 54.99
N LYS A 2 9.18 -16.31 55.33
CA LYS A 2 9.71 -15.10 56.02
C LYS A 2 10.97 -14.45 55.40
N SER A 3 10.96 -13.31 54.72
CA SER A 3 10.40 -11.96 54.99
C SER A 3 11.10 -11.16 56.10
N SER A 4 11.81 -10.08 55.73
CA SER A 4 11.63 -8.76 56.36
C SER A 4 12.15 -7.64 55.45
N ARG A 5 11.44 -6.50 55.41
CA ARG A 5 11.87 -5.26 54.72
C ARG A 5 12.67 -4.38 55.68
N ARG A 6 13.47 -3.45 55.13
CA ARG A 6 13.63 -2.10 55.69
C ARG A 6 13.96 -1.11 54.57
N ASP A 7 13.24 0.01 54.54
CA ASP A 7 13.50 1.14 53.68
C ASP A 7 14.67 1.98 54.21
N SER A 8 15.41 2.64 53.31
CA SER A 8 15.96 3.98 53.57
C SER A 8 16.26 4.70 52.27
N SER A 9 15.85 5.96 52.20
CA SER A 9 15.97 6.87 51.06
C SER A 9 17.26 7.69 51.12
N SER A 10 17.97 7.83 49.99
CA SER A 10 18.74 9.05 49.69
C SER A 10 19.25 9.09 48.24
N THR A 11 18.83 10.10 47.49
CA THR A 11 19.54 10.60 46.30
C THR A 11 20.80 11.36 46.71
N PRO A 12 21.82 11.39 45.85
CA PRO A 12 22.60 12.62 45.69
C PRO A 12 22.75 13.08 44.23
N ALA A 13 23.11 14.34 44.09
CA ALA A 13 23.07 15.11 42.84
C ALA A 13 24.24 14.87 41.88
N SER A 14 24.05 15.36 40.66
CA SER A 14 25.05 15.46 39.60
C SER A 14 26.17 16.48 39.90
N PRO A 15 27.39 16.29 39.37
CA PRO A 15 28.45 17.29 39.39
C PRO A 15 28.32 18.27 38.21
N SER A 16 28.86 19.47 38.40
CA SER A 16 28.88 20.57 37.42
C SER A 16 30.31 20.94 37.01
N LEU A 17 30.43 21.88 36.05
CA LEU A 17 31.66 22.47 35.46
C LEU A 17 32.20 21.66 34.24
N SER A 18 32.69 22.29 33.17
CA SER A 18 33.37 23.60 33.11
C SER A 18 33.07 24.44 31.85
N LYS A 19 33.59 25.68 31.82
CA LYS A 19 33.53 26.62 30.68
C LYS A 19 34.87 26.63 29.94
N SER A 20 34.82 26.71 28.60
CA SER A 20 35.94 27.17 27.75
C SER A 20 35.41 28.08 26.63
N TRP A 21 36.26 28.95 26.08
CA TRP A 21 35.86 30.10 25.26
C TRP A 21 36.12 29.97 23.74
N ARG A 22 35.20 30.57 22.96
CA ARG A 22 35.40 31.41 21.75
C ARG A 22 36.32 30.92 20.60
N PHE A 23 35.68 30.64 19.47
CA PHE A 23 35.82 31.33 18.17
C PHE A 23 34.43 31.22 17.45
N LEU A 24 34.05 31.98 16.40
CA LEU A 24 34.70 33.04 15.61
C LEU A 24 33.66 34.17 15.31
N LEU A 25 33.58 34.71 14.08
CA LEU A 25 32.59 35.67 13.53
C LEU A 25 32.30 35.28 12.03
N PRO A 26 31.55 36.04 11.19
CA PRO A 26 30.08 36.11 11.07
C PRO A 26 29.61 35.82 9.61
N PHE A 27 28.50 36.43 9.17
CA PHE A 27 27.84 36.40 7.84
C PHE A 27 26.91 35.21 7.51
N LEU A 28 25.60 35.49 7.54
CA LEU A 28 24.73 35.22 6.39
C LEU A 28 23.61 36.28 6.36
N GLY A 29 23.28 36.81 5.18
CA GLY A 29 22.20 37.77 4.99
C GLY A 29 21.62 37.65 3.58
N LEU A 30 20.34 38.02 3.43
CA LEU A 30 19.48 37.78 2.25
C LEU A 30 19.18 36.26 2.04
N LEU A 31 18.00 35.84 1.57
CA LEU A 31 16.89 36.53 0.91
C LEU A 31 15.61 35.66 1.01
N LEU A 32 14.52 36.12 1.65
CA LEU A 32 13.17 35.54 1.47
C LEU A 32 12.08 36.57 1.80
N ALA A 33 11.48 37.19 0.78
CA ALA A 33 10.26 37.99 0.90
C ALA A 33 9.57 38.20 -0.46
N VAL A 34 8.61 37.34 -0.81
CA VAL A 34 7.49 37.62 -1.75
C VAL A 34 6.25 36.86 -1.23
N PRO A 35 5.04 37.45 -1.19
CA PRO A 35 3.94 36.95 -0.34
C PRO A 35 2.89 36.10 -1.07
N LEU A 36 2.07 35.39 -0.27
CA LEU A 36 0.81 34.77 -0.72
C LEU A 36 -0.32 35.83 -0.77
N PRO A 37 -1.25 35.77 -1.73
CA PRO A 37 -2.30 36.79 -1.90
C PRO A 37 -3.48 36.62 -0.94
N ALA A 38 -3.99 37.74 -0.43
CA ALA A 38 -5.12 37.79 0.51
C ALA A 38 -6.48 37.83 -0.21
N TRP A 39 -7.29 36.77 -0.06
CA TRP A 39 -8.73 36.76 -0.41
C TRP A 39 -9.55 36.04 0.68
N LEU A 40 -9.54 36.63 1.87
CA LEU A 40 -10.49 36.38 2.97
C LEU A 40 -10.37 37.56 3.93
N TRP A 41 -11.45 38.35 4.09
CA TRP A 41 -11.81 39.22 5.24
C TRP A 41 -12.91 40.24 4.87
N TRP A 42 -14.10 39.72 4.58
CA TRP A 42 -15.40 40.42 4.60
C TRP A 42 -16.46 39.29 4.62
N SER A 43 -17.48 39.24 5.46
CA SER A 43 -18.13 40.28 6.26
C SER A 43 -18.63 39.72 7.60
N MET A 44 -18.38 40.45 8.70
CA MET A 44 -19.25 40.46 9.88
C MET A 44 -19.41 41.92 10.33
N VAL A 45 -20.65 42.41 10.39
CA VAL A 45 -21.20 43.43 11.31
C VAL A 45 -22.58 43.88 10.79
N ASN A 46 -23.55 44.06 11.70
CA ASN A 46 -24.98 44.38 11.50
C ASN A 46 -25.81 43.22 10.90
N GLY A 47 -26.99 42.84 11.39
CA GLY A 47 -27.79 43.16 12.59
C GLY A 47 -28.92 42.08 12.66
N SER A 48 -29.70 41.84 13.71
CA SER A 48 -30.31 42.77 14.67
C SER A 48 -30.74 42.06 15.97
N VAL A 49 -30.97 42.84 17.03
CA VAL A 49 -31.55 42.39 18.30
C VAL A 49 -33.02 41.97 18.15
N GLY A 50 -33.44 40.89 18.83
CA GLY A 50 -34.84 40.51 19.02
C GLY A 50 -35.04 39.84 20.38
N GLN A 51 -35.73 40.51 21.31
CA GLN A 51 -35.95 40.00 22.67
C GLN A 51 -37.12 39.02 22.76
N GLY A 52 -36.87 37.88 23.40
CA GLY A 52 -37.68 37.21 24.42
C GLY A 52 -39.21 37.10 24.30
N ARG A 53 -39.72 35.88 24.51
CA ARG A 53 -40.87 35.66 25.40
C ARG A 53 -40.88 34.27 26.03
N THR A 54 -41.55 34.19 27.17
CA THR A 54 -41.53 33.10 28.15
C THR A 54 -42.82 32.28 28.17
N GLY A 55 -42.72 30.98 28.50
CA GLY A 55 -43.73 30.24 29.25
C GLY A 55 -44.78 29.46 28.43
N GLY A 56 -45.19 28.28 28.95
CA GLY A 56 -46.26 27.48 28.36
C GLY A 56 -46.22 25.98 28.66
N THR A 57 -46.30 25.57 29.93
CA THR A 57 -46.51 24.16 30.32
C THR A 57 -47.99 23.76 30.20
N THR A 58 -48.29 22.61 29.58
CA THR A 58 -49.48 21.79 29.89
C THR A 58 -49.23 20.32 29.54
N ALA A 59 -49.70 19.41 30.40
CA ALA A 59 -49.70 17.96 30.22
C ALA A 59 -51.15 17.43 30.03
N LEU A 60 -51.32 16.09 30.05
CA LEU A 60 -52.57 15.29 29.88
C LEU A 60 -52.86 14.88 28.41
N ALA A 61 -53.34 13.66 28.09
CA ALA A 61 -53.49 12.42 28.88
C ALA A 61 -53.62 11.16 27.99
N THR A 62 -53.48 9.99 28.62
CA THR A 62 -53.92 8.62 28.26
C THR A 62 -55.42 8.53 27.86
N ALA A 63 -55.99 7.54 27.15
CA ALA A 63 -55.58 6.26 26.52
C ALA A 63 -56.71 5.79 25.52
N PRO A 64 -57.13 4.50 25.39
CA PRO A 64 -56.55 3.38 24.61
C PRO A 64 -57.49 2.77 23.51
N THR A 65 -57.12 1.56 23.04
CA THR A 65 -57.94 0.37 22.64
C THR A 65 -58.23 -0.02 21.17
N GLN A 66 -57.85 -1.28 20.89
CA GLN A 66 -58.50 -2.35 20.08
C GLN A 66 -58.38 -2.45 18.54
N ALA A 67 -57.78 -3.57 18.11
CA ALA A 67 -58.18 -4.39 16.95
C ALA A 67 -59.14 -5.52 17.43
N PRO A 68 -59.82 -6.32 16.57
CA PRO A 68 -59.14 -7.48 15.95
C PRO A 68 -59.68 -8.01 14.58
N GLY A 69 -58.91 -8.92 13.96
CA GLY A 69 -59.37 -10.02 13.08
C GLY A 69 -59.58 -9.72 11.58
N ASP A 70 -59.60 -10.72 10.67
CA ASP A 70 -59.04 -12.09 10.73
C ASP A 70 -59.03 -12.76 9.33
N SER A 71 -58.28 -13.85 9.15
CA SER A 71 -58.37 -14.88 8.06
C SER A 71 -57.93 -14.59 6.58
N ALA A 72 -57.39 -15.63 5.93
CA ALA A 72 -56.89 -15.74 4.53
C ALA A 72 -57.59 -16.95 3.82
N PRO A 73 -57.12 -17.62 2.73
CA PRO A 73 -56.13 -17.37 1.65
C PRO A 73 -56.76 -17.69 0.22
N PRO A 74 -56.13 -18.40 -0.75
CA PRO A 74 -54.98 -18.08 -1.64
C PRO A 74 -55.31 -18.00 -3.17
N LEU A 75 -54.25 -17.78 -3.97
CA LEU A 75 -54.17 -17.70 -5.45
C LEU A 75 -54.49 -19.01 -6.23
N PRO A 76 -54.63 -18.91 -7.57
CA PRO A 76 -54.03 -19.92 -8.46
C PRO A 76 -53.12 -19.34 -9.58
N VAL A 77 -52.37 -20.27 -10.18
CA VAL A 77 -51.24 -20.12 -11.13
C VAL A 77 -51.70 -19.88 -12.57
N SER A 78 -50.86 -19.27 -13.43
CA SER A 78 -51.02 -19.30 -14.89
C SER A 78 -49.72 -19.71 -15.61
N SER A 79 -49.87 -20.25 -16.82
CA SER A 79 -48.96 -21.15 -17.52
C SER A 79 -47.92 -20.51 -18.44
N ALA A 80 -46.83 -21.25 -18.70
CA ALA A 80 -45.84 -20.93 -19.72
C ALA A 80 -46.28 -21.32 -21.15
N VAL A 81 -45.81 -20.55 -22.14
CA VAL A 81 -45.80 -20.90 -23.58
C VAL A 81 -44.46 -20.43 -24.17
N PRO A 82 -43.76 -21.23 -24.99
CA PRO A 82 -42.42 -20.88 -25.51
C PRO A 82 -42.48 -20.12 -26.84
N LEU A 83 -41.46 -19.32 -27.13
CA LEU A 83 -41.18 -18.79 -28.48
C LEU A 83 -39.69 -18.94 -28.84
N GLN A 84 -39.43 -19.19 -30.13
CA GLN A 84 -38.17 -19.68 -30.66
C GLN A 84 -37.19 -18.56 -31.04
N CYS A 85 -35.89 -18.86 -30.99
CA CYS A 85 -34.83 -18.05 -31.59
C CYS A 85 -34.81 -18.18 -33.13
N PRO A 86 -34.46 -17.11 -33.86
CA PRO A 86 -33.73 -17.20 -35.11
C PRO A 86 -32.22 -16.95 -34.87
N ALA A 87 -31.38 -17.52 -35.72
CA ALA A 87 -29.91 -17.48 -35.60
C ALA A 87 -29.25 -16.57 -36.66
N ASN A 88 -27.99 -16.22 -36.37
CA ASN A 88 -26.94 -15.75 -37.28
C ASN A 88 -27.12 -14.40 -38.00
N PHE A 89 -26.20 -13.47 -37.70
CA PHE A 89 -25.42 -12.80 -38.74
C PHE A 89 -23.97 -12.63 -38.30
N ALA A 90 -23.03 -13.08 -39.13
CA ALA A 90 -21.60 -12.85 -38.96
C ALA A 90 -21.15 -11.70 -39.88
N PHE A 91 -20.14 -10.93 -39.49
CA PHE A 91 -19.46 -10.00 -40.38
C PHE A 91 -17.95 -10.26 -40.40
N ALA A 92 -17.40 -10.31 -41.61
CA ALA A 92 -16.01 -10.63 -41.87
C ALA A 92 -15.12 -9.38 -41.85
N ALA A 93 -13.91 -9.53 -41.33
CA ALA A 93 -12.86 -8.53 -41.46
C ALA A 93 -12.34 -8.46 -42.91
N LYS A 94 -11.87 -7.28 -43.35
CA LYS A 94 -11.17 -7.11 -44.62
C LYS A 94 -9.96 -6.21 -44.43
N ALA A 95 -8.77 -6.77 -44.62
CA ALA A 95 -7.49 -6.04 -44.56
C ALA A 95 -7.15 -5.38 -45.90
N VAL A 96 -6.41 -4.27 -45.87
CA VAL A 96 -5.81 -3.61 -47.05
C VAL A 96 -4.44 -3.02 -46.67
N GLN A 97 -3.45 -3.27 -47.53
CA GLN A 97 -2.13 -2.64 -47.67
C GLN A 97 -1.63 -2.91 -49.11
N PRO A 98 -0.53 -2.33 -49.60
CA PRO A 98 -0.17 -0.90 -49.62
C PRO A 98 0.36 -0.45 -51.02
N ASP A 99 0.60 0.86 -51.22
CA ASP A 99 1.41 1.44 -52.32
C ASP A 99 1.55 2.97 -52.06
N SER A 100 2.54 3.77 -52.50
CA SER A 100 3.87 3.56 -53.13
C SER A 100 4.75 4.83 -52.91
N SER A 101 6.09 4.72 -53.06
CA SER A 101 7.10 5.81 -53.02
C SER A 101 7.24 6.53 -54.40
N PRO A 102 8.11 7.57 -54.68
CA PRO A 102 9.36 7.99 -54.00
C PRO A 102 9.73 9.52 -54.05
N GLU A 103 11.05 9.82 -53.92
CA GLU A 103 11.78 11.11 -54.14
C GLU A 103 11.92 12.11 -52.95
N GLN A 104 13.02 12.90 -52.80
CA GLN A 104 14.46 12.70 -53.10
C GLN A 104 15.33 13.71 -52.28
N ASN A 105 16.46 13.24 -51.74
CA ASN A 105 17.78 13.90 -51.59
C ASN A 105 17.93 15.42 -51.25
N SER A 106 18.60 15.75 -50.13
CA SER A 106 19.86 16.57 -50.11
C SER A 106 20.39 16.93 -48.70
N GLN A 107 21.72 16.84 -48.54
CA GLN A 107 22.57 17.58 -47.60
C GLN A 107 23.63 18.33 -48.45
N PRO A 108 24.28 19.42 -47.97
CA PRO A 108 25.62 19.20 -47.37
C PRO A 108 26.12 20.23 -46.32
N GLN A 109 27.15 19.76 -45.61
CA GLN A 109 28.39 20.49 -45.22
C GLN A 109 28.49 21.30 -43.91
N SER A 110 29.75 21.61 -43.62
CA SER A 110 30.42 21.61 -42.31
C SER A 110 31.22 22.89 -42.08
N ASP A 111 31.44 23.27 -40.82
CA ASP A 111 32.65 24.03 -40.46
C ASP A 111 33.15 23.69 -39.04
N THR A 112 34.30 24.25 -38.68
CA THR A 112 35.31 23.67 -37.79
C THR A 112 35.63 24.55 -36.57
N GLY A 113 35.97 23.93 -35.43
CA GLY A 113 36.44 24.64 -34.23
C GLY A 113 36.29 23.84 -32.93
N ASN A 114 37.34 23.82 -32.08
CA ASN A 114 37.46 23.00 -30.86
C ASN A 114 38.37 23.74 -29.85
N PRO A 115 38.31 23.51 -28.51
CA PRO A 115 37.18 23.30 -27.60
C PRO A 115 37.10 24.36 -26.46
N GLN A 116 35.98 24.42 -25.74
CA GLN A 116 35.93 24.87 -24.33
C GLN A 116 35.00 23.96 -23.51
N PRO A 117 35.18 23.85 -22.18
CA PRO A 117 34.67 22.72 -21.40
C PRO A 117 33.15 22.76 -21.17
N PRO A 118 32.46 21.61 -21.19
CA PRO A 118 31.03 21.56 -20.93
C PRO A 118 30.74 21.80 -19.44
N GLY A 119 30.08 22.92 -19.15
CA GLY A 119 29.45 23.14 -17.84
C GLY A 119 28.28 22.19 -17.61
N LEU A 120 27.98 21.91 -16.34
CA LEU A 120 26.90 21.04 -15.89
C LEU A 120 25.52 21.56 -16.33
N ALA A 121 25.01 21.06 -17.46
CA ALA A 121 23.67 21.33 -17.98
C ALA A 121 23.01 20.06 -18.53
N THR A 122 22.51 19.25 -17.60
CA THR A 122 21.38 18.31 -17.62
C THR A 122 20.86 17.74 -18.95
N PRO A 123 20.67 16.40 -19.10
CA PRO A 123 20.09 15.77 -20.29
C PRO A 123 18.65 16.16 -20.68
N LEU A 124 17.92 16.88 -19.83
CA LEU A 124 16.49 17.16 -20.00
C LEU A 124 16.14 17.91 -21.29
N VAL A 125 17.01 18.83 -21.74
CA VAL A 125 16.67 19.79 -22.81
C VAL A 125 16.64 19.13 -24.20
N LYS A 126 17.28 17.97 -24.39
CA LYS A 126 17.34 17.27 -25.70
C LYS A 126 16.16 16.31 -25.98
N ARG A 127 15.20 16.14 -25.05
CA ARG A 127 14.02 15.25 -25.24
C ARG A 127 12.67 15.96 -25.38
N LEU A 128 12.65 17.28 -25.56
CA LEU A 128 11.41 18.08 -25.65
C LEU A 128 10.77 18.28 -27.05
N PRO A 129 11.44 18.12 -28.23
CA PRO A 129 10.79 18.41 -29.52
C PRO A 129 9.61 17.51 -29.91
N GLN A 130 9.42 16.34 -29.28
CA GLN A 130 8.28 15.44 -29.58
C GLN A 130 6.98 15.79 -28.84
N LEU A 131 7.00 16.74 -27.89
CA LEU A 131 5.82 17.16 -27.13
C LEU A 131 5.07 18.34 -27.77
N ALA A 132 5.70 19.06 -28.72
CA ALA A 132 5.15 20.29 -29.28
C ALA A 132 4.04 20.09 -30.34
N THR A 133 3.92 18.88 -30.91
CA THR A 133 2.92 18.56 -31.96
C THR A 133 1.60 18.00 -31.44
N TRP A 134 1.41 17.92 -30.13
CA TRP A 134 0.23 17.29 -29.48
C TRP A 134 -0.63 18.27 -28.67
N LEU A 135 -0.59 19.57 -29.00
CA LEU A 135 -1.20 20.66 -28.20
C LEU A 135 -2.41 21.33 -28.86
N GLU A 136 -3.23 20.59 -29.60
CA GLU A 136 -4.60 20.97 -29.94
C GLU A 136 -5.60 20.08 -29.17
N GLN A 137 -5.94 20.49 -27.94
CA GLN A 137 -7.17 20.21 -27.14
C GLN A 137 -6.83 20.32 -25.63
N PRO A 138 -7.40 21.27 -24.87
CA PRO A 138 -7.03 21.49 -23.47
C PRO A 138 -7.89 20.70 -22.45
N GLN A 139 -7.22 20.23 -21.39
CA GLN A 139 -7.74 19.84 -20.05
C GLN A 139 -8.02 18.38 -19.61
N PRO A 140 -8.06 17.29 -20.41
CA PRO A 140 -8.10 15.94 -19.82
C PRO A 140 -6.70 15.39 -19.46
N ILE A 141 -5.67 15.77 -20.23
CA ILE A 141 -4.34 15.13 -20.14
C ILE A 141 -3.55 15.61 -18.91
N ALA A 142 -3.61 16.90 -18.57
CA ALA A 142 -2.84 17.45 -17.44
C ALA A 142 -3.29 16.87 -16.08
N ALA A 143 -4.59 16.66 -15.89
CA ALA A 143 -5.13 16.03 -14.67
C ALA A 143 -4.75 14.54 -14.58
N ALA A 144 -4.80 13.81 -15.70
CA ALA A 144 -4.34 12.42 -15.76
C ALA A 144 -2.83 12.30 -15.52
N ILE A 145 -2.02 13.20 -16.07
CA ILE A 145 -0.56 13.26 -15.83
C ILE A 145 -0.28 13.59 -14.36
N ALA A 146 -0.93 14.59 -13.78
CA ALA A 146 -0.77 14.95 -12.37
C ALA A 146 -1.20 13.79 -11.46
N ALA A 147 -2.31 13.11 -11.75
CA ALA A 147 -2.81 12.02 -10.93
C ALA A 147 -1.92 10.76 -10.94
N ASN A 148 -1.28 10.47 -12.08
CA ASN A 148 -0.46 9.27 -12.25
C ASN A 148 1.05 9.50 -12.03
N LEU A 149 1.60 10.63 -12.47
CA LEU A 149 3.02 10.99 -12.26
C LEU A 149 3.24 11.75 -10.95
N GLY A 150 2.23 12.44 -10.41
CA GLY A 150 2.35 13.18 -9.16
C GLY A 150 2.84 12.34 -7.98
N PRO A 151 2.24 11.17 -7.69
CA PRO A 151 2.73 10.24 -6.68
C PRO A 151 4.15 9.73 -6.97
N VAL A 152 4.50 9.50 -8.24
CA VAL A 152 5.85 9.06 -8.66
C VAL A 152 6.89 10.13 -8.35
N LEU A 153 6.63 11.37 -8.79
CA LEU A 153 7.50 12.52 -8.56
C LEU A 153 7.63 12.82 -7.06
N ALA A 154 6.52 12.80 -6.30
CA ALA A 154 6.54 13.03 -4.87
C ALA A 154 7.37 11.97 -4.11
N ALA A 155 7.25 10.69 -4.46
CA ALA A 155 8.08 9.62 -3.89
C ALA A 155 9.57 9.79 -4.25
N GLN A 156 9.87 10.25 -5.47
CA GLN A 156 11.24 10.46 -5.94
C GLN A 156 11.91 11.71 -5.35
N PHE A 157 11.14 12.76 -5.02
CA PHE A 157 11.66 13.99 -4.39
C PHE A 157 11.63 13.97 -2.85
N SER A 158 10.98 12.98 -2.24
CA SER A 158 10.96 12.75 -0.78
C SER A 158 11.42 11.33 -0.42
N PRO A 159 12.66 10.93 -0.78
CA PRO A 159 13.23 9.64 -0.36
C PRO A 159 13.37 9.56 1.17
N GLN A 160 13.40 8.35 1.72
CA GLN A 160 13.76 8.19 3.14
C GLN A 160 15.22 8.60 3.39
N PRO A 161 15.55 9.10 4.60
CA PRO A 161 16.93 9.37 4.98
C PRO A 161 17.76 8.09 4.97
N PHE A 162 18.83 8.04 4.17
CA PHE A 162 19.69 6.86 4.09
C PHE A 162 20.32 6.50 5.46
N PRO A 163 20.28 5.23 5.92
CA PRO A 163 19.93 4.01 5.18
C PRO A 163 18.49 3.50 5.37
N GLU A 164 17.53 4.31 5.82
CA GLU A 164 16.17 3.84 6.15
C GLU A 164 15.37 3.32 4.94
N ILE A 165 14.52 2.32 5.19
CA ILE A 165 13.59 1.75 4.21
C ILE A 165 12.20 2.38 4.36
N SER A 166 11.62 2.79 3.24
CA SER A 166 10.26 3.36 3.13
C SER A 166 9.21 2.44 3.73
N GLN A 167 8.34 3.00 4.58
CA GLN A 167 7.25 2.27 5.24
C GLN A 167 6.34 1.51 4.25
N ARG A 168 6.18 2.03 3.03
CA ARG A 168 5.43 1.33 1.96
C ARG A 168 6.24 0.19 1.34
N ALA A 169 7.54 0.35 1.17
CA ALA A 169 8.42 -0.72 0.69
C ALA A 169 8.55 -1.85 1.71
N ARG A 170 8.42 -1.56 3.02
CA ARG A 170 8.35 -2.58 4.07
C ARG A 170 7.16 -3.55 3.95
N GLN A 171 6.15 -3.20 3.14
CA GLN A 171 5.00 -4.07 2.82
C GLN A 171 5.25 -4.98 1.61
N ALA A 172 6.33 -4.76 0.85
CA ALA A 172 6.69 -5.61 -0.28
C ALA A 172 7.42 -6.88 0.19
N ARG A 173 7.08 -8.00 -0.45
CA ARG A 173 7.76 -9.29 -0.28
C ARG A 173 8.55 -9.58 -1.54
N VAL A 174 9.73 -8.97 -1.66
CA VAL A 174 10.64 -9.20 -2.79
C VAL A 174 11.66 -10.27 -2.39
N PRO A 175 11.61 -11.49 -2.93
CA PRO A 175 12.68 -12.47 -2.77
C PRO A 175 13.92 -12.04 -3.54
N ILE A 176 15.09 -12.16 -2.89
CA ILE A 176 16.39 -12.06 -3.53
C ILE A 176 17.02 -13.45 -3.45
N MET A 177 17.12 -14.15 -4.57
CA MET A 177 17.67 -15.50 -4.62
C MET A 177 19.19 -15.44 -4.69
N MET A 178 19.84 -16.14 -3.77
CA MET A 178 21.30 -16.22 -3.65
C MET A 178 21.81 -17.54 -4.22
N TYR A 179 22.57 -17.43 -5.31
CA TYR A 179 23.33 -18.50 -5.96
C TYR A 179 24.82 -18.24 -5.76
N HIS A 180 25.62 -19.31 -5.79
CA HIS A 180 27.09 -19.23 -5.79
C HIS A 180 27.60 -19.67 -7.16
N ASP A 181 28.14 -20.89 -7.28
CA ASP A 181 28.65 -21.44 -8.54
C ASP A 181 27.58 -22.24 -9.29
N ILE A 182 27.60 -22.13 -10.62
CA ILE A 182 26.74 -22.90 -11.52
C ILE A 182 27.65 -23.71 -12.44
N LEU A 183 27.62 -25.04 -12.36
CA LEU A 183 28.57 -25.92 -13.04
C LEU A 183 28.01 -27.33 -13.29
N PRO A 184 28.48 -28.07 -14.31
CA PRO A 184 27.89 -29.36 -14.70
C PRO A 184 27.93 -30.44 -13.60
N GLU A 185 28.96 -30.42 -12.76
CA GLU A 185 29.15 -31.37 -11.66
C GLU A 185 29.29 -30.60 -10.33
N LYS A 186 28.30 -30.75 -9.44
CA LYS A 186 28.30 -30.11 -8.11
C LYS A 186 29.50 -30.60 -7.29
N GLN A 187 30.20 -29.67 -6.67
CA GLN A 187 31.32 -29.95 -5.77
C GLN A 187 30.95 -29.74 -4.29
N VAL A 188 29.94 -28.91 -3.99
CA VAL A 188 29.33 -28.75 -2.66
C VAL A 188 27.80 -28.68 -2.76
N PHE A 189 27.10 -28.79 -1.62
CA PHE A 189 25.64 -28.96 -1.56
C PHE A 189 24.82 -27.78 -2.10
N PHE A 190 25.39 -26.57 -2.13
CA PHE A 190 24.73 -25.35 -2.60
C PHE A 190 25.08 -24.98 -4.06
N ASP A 191 25.91 -25.77 -4.74
CA ASP A 191 26.14 -25.63 -6.17
C ASP A 191 24.86 -26.02 -6.95
N VAL A 192 24.67 -25.38 -8.11
CA VAL A 192 23.52 -25.63 -9.00
C VAL A 192 24.04 -26.05 -10.37
N THR A 193 23.40 -27.02 -11.02
CA THR A 193 23.75 -27.39 -12.40
C THR A 193 23.09 -26.42 -13.39
N PRO A 194 23.63 -26.24 -14.61
CA PRO A 194 23.00 -25.41 -15.63
C PRO A 194 21.56 -25.82 -15.96
N ALA A 195 21.22 -27.11 -15.82
CA ALA A 195 19.88 -27.64 -16.04
C ALA A 195 18.91 -27.29 -14.89
N GLU A 196 19.34 -27.37 -13.62
CA GLU A 196 18.55 -26.91 -12.48
C GLU A 196 18.35 -25.39 -12.53
N PHE A 197 19.40 -24.61 -12.82
CA PHE A 197 19.27 -23.16 -12.93
C PHE A 197 18.35 -22.75 -14.10
N GLU A 198 18.39 -23.43 -15.24
CA GLU A 198 17.40 -23.19 -16.30
C GLU A 198 15.97 -23.58 -15.86
N ALA A 199 15.79 -24.63 -15.05
CA ALA A 199 14.48 -24.98 -14.49
C ALA A 199 13.97 -23.89 -13.54
N ASP A 200 14.82 -23.27 -12.71
CA ASP A 200 14.46 -22.11 -11.87
C ASP A 200 13.97 -20.94 -12.74
N LEU A 201 14.66 -20.63 -13.84
CA LEU A 201 14.26 -19.54 -14.75
C LEU A 201 12.92 -19.83 -15.45
N GLN A 202 12.66 -21.10 -15.79
CA GLN A 202 11.37 -21.53 -16.32
C GLN A 202 10.26 -21.42 -15.28
N LEU A 203 10.51 -21.86 -14.04
CA LEU A 203 9.56 -21.75 -12.93
C LEU A 203 9.20 -20.29 -12.64
N ILE A 204 10.18 -19.39 -12.61
CA ILE A 204 9.98 -17.93 -12.48
C ILE A 204 9.05 -17.41 -13.58
N ARG A 205 9.31 -17.77 -14.85
CA ARG A 205 8.47 -17.37 -15.99
C ARG A 205 7.05 -17.89 -15.86
N ASP A 206 6.91 -19.19 -15.58
CA ASP A 206 5.65 -19.91 -15.68
C ASP A 206 4.72 -19.60 -14.49
N GLN A 207 5.28 -19.18 -13.35
CA GLN A 207 4.55 -18.59 -12.22
C GLN A 207 4.24 -17.08 -12.36
N GLY A 208 4.69 -16.46 -13.46
CA GLY A 208 4.43 -15.05 -13.77
C GLY A 208 5.18 -14.06 -12.87
N LEU A 209 6.39 -14.42 -12.42
CA LEU A 209 7.27 -13.50 -11.70
C LEU A 209 7.97 -12.53 -12.67
N THR A 210 8.31 -11.34 -12.17
CA THR A 210 9.06 -10.33 -12.93
C THR A 210 10.45 -10.13 -12.32
N PRO A 211 11.51 -10.68 -12.94
CA PRO A 211 12.88 -10.38 -12.56
C PRO A 211 13.21 -8.88 -12.65
N ILE A 212 13.80 -8.34 -11.58
CA ILE A 212 14.21 -6.93 -11.44
C ILE A 212 15.70 -6.81 -11.12
N ASN A 213 16.31 -5.67 -11.47
CA ASN A 213 17.70 -5.37 -11.10
C ASN A 213 17.80 -4.72 -9.71
N LEU A 214 19.03 -4.60 -9.20
CA LEU A 214 19.27 -4.11 -7.83
C LEU A 214 18.98 -2.61 -7.69
N ASP A 215 19.24 -1.79 -8.70
CA ASP A 215 18.89 -0.37 -8.70
C ASP A 215 17.38 -0.13 -8.59
N GLN A 216 16.56 -0.95 -9.27
CA GLN A 216 15.09 -0.92 -9.14
C GLN A 216 14.65 -1.27 -7.72
N LEU A 217 15.24 -2.30 -7.11
CA LEU A 217 14.94 -2.68 -5.73
C LEU A 217 15.37 -1.60 -4.73
N VAL A 218 16.59 -1.08 -4.83
CA VAL A 218 17.08 0.00 -3.94
C VAL A 218 16.25 1.27 -4.10
N THR A 219 15.84 1.61 -5.33
CA THR A 219 14.91 2.72 -5.60
C THR A 219 13.57 2.49 -4.89
N HIS A 220 12.98 1.29 -5.02
CA HIS A 220 11.75 0.92 -4.32
C HIS A 220 11.91 1.02 -2.80
N LEU A 221 12.94 0.41 -2.21
CA LEU A 221 13.20 0.43 -0.78
C LEU A 221 13.38 1.86 -0.25
N THR A 222 14.05 2.73 -1.00
CA THR A 222 14.32 4.13 -0.60
C THR A 222 13.08 5.03 -0.70
N THR A 223 12.26 4.87 -1.75
CA THR A 223 11.19 5.83 -2.12
C THR A 223 9.78 5.30 -1.88
N GLY A 224 9.60 3.97 -1.83
CA GLY A 224 8.30 3.32 -1.93
C GLY A 224 7.71 3.32 -3.34
N LEU A 225 8.44 3.68 -4.40
CA LEU A 225 7.95 3.55 -5.79
C LEU A 225 7.58 2.07 -6.09
N PRO A 226 6.43 1.79 -6.74
CA PRO A 226 5.94 0.43 -6.90
C PRO A 226 6.86 -0.38 -7.81
N LEU A 227 7.06 -1.65 -7.46
CA LEU A 227 7.71 -2.62 -8.34
C LEU A 227 6.71 -3.25 -9.32
N PRO A 228 7.17 -3.91 -10.38
CA PRO A 228 6.34 -4.79 -11.21
C PRO A 228 5.63 -5.88 -10.40
N ALA A 229 4.62 -6.53 -11.00
CA ALA A 229 3.91 -7.63 -10.36
C ALA A 229 4.85 -8.81 -10.07
N LYS A 230 4.69 -9.41 -8.88
CA LYS A 230 5.51 -10.54 -8.37
C LYS A 230 7.03 -10.36 -8.64
N PRO A 231 7.68 -9.33 -8.09
CA PRO A 231 9.08 -9.05 -8.40
C PRO A 231 10.02 -10.08 -7.74
N ILE A 232 11.16 -10.34 -8.37
CA ILE A 232 12.24 -11.21 -7.85
C ILE A 232 13.60 -10.70 -8.30
N LEU A 233 14.63 -10.87 -7.49
CA LEU A 233 16.01 -10.52 -7.84
C LEU A 233 16.90 -11.77 -7.81
N LEU A 234 17.78 -11.91 -8.80
CA LEU A 234 18.76 -13.00 -8.88
C LEU A 234 20.16 -12.46 -8.52
N SER A 235 20.84 -13.10 -7.57
CA SER A 235 22.18 -12.72 -7.12
C SER A 235 23.16 -13.90 -7.17
N PHE A 236 24.38 -13.63 -7.62
CA PHE A 236 25.43 -14.61 -7.89
C PHE A 236 26.74 -14.19 -7.23
N ASP A 237 27.19 -14.96 -6.24
CA ASP A 237 28.34 -14.57 -5.41
C ASP A 237 29.67 -15.18 -5.88
N ASP A 238 30.75 -14.54 -5.47
CA ASP A 238 32.16 -14.90 -5.67
C ASP A 238 32.79 -14.80 -7.07
N GLY A 239 32.06 -14.47 -8.14
CA GLY A 239 32.65 -14.36 -9.49
C GLY A 239 33.30 -15.66 -10.04
N TYR A 240 32.59 -16.78 -9.96
CA TYR A 240 33.03 -18.06 -10.56
C TYR A 240 32.96 -18.05 -12.09
N ALA A 241 33.77 -18.88 -12.76
CA ALA A 241 33.74 -18.99 -14.23
C ALA A 241 32.37 -19.41 -14.79
N GLY A 242 31.61 -20.22 -14.03
CA GLY A 242 30.25 -20.64 -14.38
C GLY A 242 29.25 -19.49 -14.52
N HIS A 243 29.54 -18.33 -13.91
CA HIS A 243 28.76 -17.10 -14.09
C HIS A 243 28.78 -16.61 -15.54
N TYR A 244 29.92 -16.71 -16.22
CA TYR A 244 30.06 -16.32 -17.63
C TYR A 244 29.69 -17.47 -18.58
N GLU A 245 30.04 -18.71 -18.23
CA GLU A 245 29.84 -19.87 -19.11
C GLU A 245 28.37 -20.32 -19.20
N TYR A 246 27.63 -20.26 -18.08
CA TYR A 246 26.26 -20.79 -17.99
C TYR A 246 25.22 -19.74 -17.58
N VAL A 247 25.48 -18.98 -16.51
CA VAL A 247 24.49 -18.02 -15.97
C VAL A 247 24.20 -16.90 -16.97
N TYR A 248 25.22 -16.17 -17.41
CA TYR A 248 25.06 -15.00 -18.28
C TYR A 248 24.36 -15.34 -19.63
N PRO A 249 24.69 -16.42 -20.35
CA PRO A 249 23.93 -16.85 -21.53
C PRO A 249 22.47 -17.17 -21.25
N LEU A 250 22.17 -17.81 -20.10
CA LEU A 250 20.79 -18.10 -19.70
C LEU A 250 20.02 -16.82 -19.32
N LEU A 251 20.60 -15.91 -18.53
CA LEU A 251 19.99 -14.61 -18.22
C LEU A 251 19.66 -13.83 -19.50
N LYS A 252 20.56 -13.81 -20.50
CA LYS A 252 20.30 -13.21 -21.82
C LYS A 252 19.17 -13.92 -22.59
N LYS A 253 19.10 -15.25 -22.54
CA LYS A 253 18.06 -16.06 -23.21
C LYS A 253 16.67 -15.77 -22.67
N TYR A 254 16.53 -15.51 -21.37
CA TYR A 254 15.25 -15.20 -20.71
C TYR A 254 14.99 -13.69 -20.60
N GLY A 255 16.00 -12.84 -20.83
CA GLY A 255 15.89 -11.38 -20.66
C GLY A 255 15.88 -10.93 -19.20
N TYR A 256 16.49 -11.71 -18.31
CA TYR A 256 16.41 -11.53 -16.86
C TYR A 256 17.66 -10.81 -16.33
N PRO A 257 17.52 -9.75 -15.51
CA PRO A 257 18.65 -9.13 -14.85
C PRO A 257 19.19 -10.01 -13.71
N GLY A 258 20.47 -9.81 -13.36
CA GLY A 258 21.13 -10.42 -12.22
C GLY A 258 22.24 -9.53 -11.65
N VAL A 259 22.45 -9.61 -10.34
CA VAL A 259 23.59 -8.99 -9.66
C VAL A 259 24.71 -10.00 -9.43
N PHE A 260 25.94 -9.61 -9.73
CA PHE A 260 27.14 -10.44 -9.54
C PHE A 260 28.03 -9.79 -8.50
N ALA A 261 28.25 -10.48 -7.38
CA ALA A 261 29.10 -10.01 -6.29
C ALA A 261 30.54 -10.47 -6.54
N ILE A 262 31.44 -9.52 -6.80
CA ILE A 262 32.81 -9.80 -7.22
C ILE A 262 33.80 -9.32 -6.15
N TYR A 263 34.75 -10.19 -5.79
CA TYR A 263 35.94 -9.80 -5.03
C TYR A 263 37.20 -9.87 -5.92
N PRO A 264 37.92 -8.75 -6.13
CA PRO A 264 39.02 -8.66 -7.08
C PRO A 264 40.12 -9.73 -6.99
N ASP A 265 40.52 -10.18 -5.79
CA ASP A 265 41.65 -11.10 -5.63
C ASP A 265 41.42 -12.48 -6.28
N LYS A 266 40.16 -12.84 -6.57
CA LYS A 266 39.82 -14.06 -7.31
C LYS A 266 39.81 -13.86 -8.83
N VAL A 267 39.60 -12.65 -9.35
CA VAL A 267 39.41 -12.43 -10.79
C VAL A 267 40.69 -12.77 -11.56
N GLY A 268 40.58 -13.71 -12.51
CA GLY A 268 41.70 -14.23 -13.29
C GLY A 268 42.56 -15.29 -12.56
N THR A 269 42.21 -15.69 -11.35
CA THR A 269 42.94 -16.76 -10.63
C THR A 269 42.63 -18.15 -11.20
N LYS A 270 43.64 -19.03 -11.15
CA LYS A 270 43.54 -20.47 -11.43
C LYS A 270 43.70 -21.33 -10.18
N LYS A 271 43.70 -20.73 -8.98
CA LYS A 271 43.77 -21.43 -7.70
C LYS A 271 42.36 -21.71 -7.18
N GLY A 272 42.09 -22.94 -6.78
CA GLY A 272 40.74 -23.36 -6.39
C GLY A 272 39.83 -23.54 -7.62
N ARG A 273 38.55 -23.21 -7.49
CA ARG A 273 37.62 -23.21 -8.63
C ARG A 273 37.94 -22.10 -9.62
N SER A 274 37.69 -22.35 -10.89
CA SER A 274 37.86 -21.37 -11.97
C SER A 274 37.07 -20.09 -11.70
N SER A 275 37.68 -18.96 -12.01
CA SER A 275 37.13 -17.61 -11.82
C SER A 275 36.81 -16.94 -13.15
N LEU A 276 36.01 -15.88 -13.10
CA LEU A 276 35.90 -14.93 -14.20
C LEU A 276 37.26 -14.29 -14.51
N THR A 277 37.55 -14.03 -15.80
CA THR A 277 38.63 -13.12 -16.19
C THR A 277 38.14 -11.67 -16.20
N TRP A 278 39.05 -10.70 -16.10
CA TRP A 278 38.70 -9.28 -16.26
C TRP A 278 38.10 -8.95 -17.64
N GLU A 279 38.45 -9.71 -18.68
CA GLU A 279 37.83 -9.58 -20.00
C GLU A 279 36.38 -10.04 -20.00
N GLN A 280 36.09 -11.23 -19.45
CA GLN A 280 34.73 -11.75 -19.28
C GLN A 280 33.88 -10.80 -18.42
N LEU A 281 34.44 -10.31 -17.30
CA LEU A 281 33.73 -9.40 -16.41
C LEU A 281 33.41 -8.05 -17.08
N ARG A 282 34.32 -7.50 -17.90
CA ARG A 282 34.02 -6.32 -18.73
C ARG A 282 32.93 -6.58 -19.77
N GLN A 283 32.90 -7.76 -20.39
CA GLN A 283 31.85 -8.13 -21.35
C GLN A 283 30.47 -8.35 -20.68
N MET A 284 30.45 -8.80 -19.43
CA MET A 284 29.23 -8.88 -18.60
C MET A 284 28.77 -7.49 -18.18
N ALA A 285 29.66 -6.68 -17.60
CA ALA A 285 29.35 -5.34 -17.07
C ALA A 285 28.89 -4.32 -18.14
N ALA A 286 29.11 -4.60 -19.43
CA ALA A 286 28.60 -3.80 -20.54
C ALA A 286 27.13 -4.14 -20.92
N ASP A 287 26.56 -5.22 -20.40
CA ASP A 287 25.17 -5.63 -20.66
C ASP A 287 24.20 -5.03 -19.62
N PRO A 288 23.09 -4.38 -20.02
CA PRO A 288 22.14 -3.79 -19.09
C PRO A 288 21.39 -4.81 -18.19
N LEU A 289 21.50 -6.12 -18.44
CA LEU A 289 21.02 -7.16 -17.54
C LEU A 289 21.95 -7.39 -16.33
N VAL A 290 23.19 -6.90 -16.36
CA VAL A 290 24.20 -7.19 -15.34
C VAL A 290 24.41 -6.00 -14.41
N THR A 291 24.22 -6.21 -13.12
CA THR A 291 24.71 -5.30 -12.07
C THR A 291 25.95 -5.91 -11.42
N ILE A 292 27.04 -5.14 -11.28
CA ILE A 292 28.22 -5.58 -10.52
C ILE A 292 28.16 -4.98 -9.11
N ALA A 293 28.33 -5.84 -8.10
CA ALA A 293 28.47 -5.45 -6.70
C ALA A 293 29.86 -5.84 -6.18
N SER A 294 30.36 -5.10 -5.20
CA SER A 294 31.59 -5.42 -4.48
C SER A 294 31.35 -6.52 -3.45
N HIS A 295 32.26 -7.47 -3.33
CA HIS A 295 32.19 -8.58 -2.36
C HIS A 295 33.42 -8.62 -1.44
N SER A 296 33.90 -7.44 -0.99
CA SER A 296 35.23 -7.21 -0.41
C SER A 296 36.39 -7.38 -1.42
N VAL A 297 37.65 -7.26 -0.99
CA VAL A 297 38.84 -7.47 -1.84
C VAL A 297 39.18 -8.95 -1.92
N SER A 298 39.25 -9.62 -0.77
CA SER A 298 39.82 -10.96 -0.61
C SER A 298 38.83 -12.05 -0.17
N HIS A 299 37.56 -11.69 0.05
CA HIS A 299 36.53 -12.53 0.71
C HIS A 299 36.93 -12.87 2.17
N ALA A 300 37.44 -11.87 2.90
CA ALA A 300 37.71 -11.99 4.33
C ALA A 300 36.41 -11.90 5.15
N VAL A 301 36.33 -12.62 6.28
CA VAL A 301 35.24 -12.47 7.24
C VAL A 301 35.39 -11.14 7.96
N LEU A 302 34.71 -10.10 7.46
CA LEU A 302 34.94 -8.69 7.79
C LEU A 302 34.77 -8.36 9.28
N THR A 303 33.97 -9.14 10.00
CA THR A 303 33.79 -8.98 11.45
C THR A 303 35.02 -9.38 12.28
N GLN A 304 35.94 -10.17 11.69
CA GLN A 304 37.12 -10.75 12.36
C GLN A 304 38.45 -10.07 12.02
N VAL A 305 38.50 -9.20 11.00
CA VAL A 305 39.72 -8.48 10.60
C VAL A 305 39.91 -7.19 11.41
N ASP A 306 41.13 -6.66 11.48
CA ASP A 306 41.39 -5.37 12.13
C ASP A 306 40.85 -4.17 11.33
N GLU A 307 41.06 -2.95 11.84
CA GLU A 307 40.50 -1.74 11.23
C GLU A 307 41.15 -1.37 9.89
N ALA A 308 42.47 -1.54 9.77
CA ALA A 308 43.21 -1.19 8.56
C ALA A 308 42.90 -2.19 7.43
N GLN A 309 42.75 -3.47 7.76
CA GLN A 309 42.28 -4.45 6.80
C GLN A 309 40.80 -4.23 6.45
N LEU A 310 39.93 -3.87 7.39
CA LEU A 310 38.51 -3.60 7.10
C LEU A 310 38.32 -2.39 6.16
N GLU A 311 39.02 -1.28 6.41
CA GLU A 311 39.08 -0.13 5.50
C GLU A 311 39.48 -0.57 4.10
N LYS A 312 40.57 -1.34 3.98
CA LYS A 312 41.05 -1.88 2.71
C LYS A 312 39.99 -2.77 2.03
N GLU A 313 39.42 -3.75 2.73
CA GLU A 313 38.42 -4.67 2.18
C GLU A 313 37.20 -3.93 1.63
N ALA A 314 36.73 -2.88 2.30
CA ALA A 314 35.58 -2.09 1.87
C ALA A 314 35.90 -1.09 0.74
N VAL A 315 36.96 -0.29 0.91
CA VAL A 315 37.30 0.86 0.03
C VAL A 315 38.07 0.41 -1.20
N GLU A 316 39.09 -0.44 -1.05
CA GLU A 316 39.97 -0.83 -2.16
C GLU A 316 39.26 -1.73 -3.16
N SER A 317 38.28 -2.55 -2.72
CA SER A 317 37.46 -3.36 -3.63
C SER A 317 36.65 -2.50 -4.60
N LYS A 318 35.97 -1.45 -4.07
CA LYS A 318 35.28 -0.45 -4.89
C LYS A 318 36.25 0.15 -5.91
N ARG A 319 37.40 0.64 -5.44
CA ARG A 319 38.41 1.33 -6.25
C ARG A 319 38.96 0.46 -7.38
N ILE A 320 39.26 -0.82 -7.11
CA ILE A 320 39.76 -1.76 -8.13
C ILE A 320 38.67 -2.06 -9.17
N LEU A 321 37.45 -2.38 -8.73
CA LEU A 321 36.34 -2.70 -9.65
C LEU A 321 35.96 -1.50 -10.52
N GLU A 322 35.87 -0.29 -9.95
CA GLU A 322 35.61 0.95 -10.70
C GLU A 322 36.73 1.25 -11.71
N GLN A 323 37.99 0.99 -11.35
CA GLN A 323 39.14 1.16 -12.26
C GLN A 323 39.14 0.14 -13.42
N GLU A 324 38.91 -1.14 -13.15
CA GLU A 324 38.98 -2.20 -14.18
C GLU A 324 37.75 -2.23 -15.10
N LEU A 325 36.58 -1.77 -14.62
CA LEU A 325 35.32 -1.84 -15.37
C LEU A 325 34.87 -0.49 -15.93
N GLY A 326 35.34 0.64 -15.40
CA GLY A 326 34.98 1.99 -15.86
C GLY A 326 33.53 2.39 -15.54
N ILE A 327 32.88 1.70 -14.60
CA ILE A 327 31.52 1.94 -14.11
C ILE A 327 31.54 2.18 -12.59
N PRO A 328 30.59 2.96 -12.02
CA PRO A 328 30.47 3.11 -10.57
C PRO A 328 30.00 1.80 -9.91
N ILE A 329 30.54 1.47 -8.74
CA ILE A 329 30.16 0.28 -7.97
C ILE A 329 29.38 0.71 -6.73
N ASN A 330 28.06 0.75 -6.86
CA ASN A 330 27.15 1.32 -5.86
C ASN A 330 26.75 0.35 -4.74
N HIS A 331 26.95 -0.96 -4.92
CA HIS A 331 26.43 -1.97 -4.02
C HIS A 331 27.52 -2.85 -3.43
N PHE A 332 27.33 -3.26 -2.18
CA PHE A 332 28.18 -4.22 -1.48
C PHE A 332 27.42 -5.52 -1.20
N VAL A 333 28.13 -6.62 -1.01
CA VAL A 333 27.60 -7.89 -0.50
C VAL A 333 28.57 -8.36 0.58
N TYR A 334 28.06 -8.64 1.79
CA TYR A 334 28.92 -9.10 2.88
C TYR A 334 29.36 -10.56 2.66
N PRO A 335 30.67 -10.88 2.67
CA PRO A 335 31.17 -12.25 2.72
C PRO A 335 30.49 -13.05 3.84
N GLU A 336 30.00 -14.26 3.53
CA GLU A 336 29.24 -15.12 4.44
C GLU A 336 27.99 -14.47 5.09
N GLY A 337 27.53 -13.33 4.58
CA GLY A 337 26.49 -12.50 5.21
C GLY A 337 26.90 -11.89 6.55
N LYS A 338 28.19 -11.92 6.94
CA LYS A 338 28.61 -11.51 8.29
C LYS A 338 28.99 -10.03 8.31
N TYR A 339 28.21 -9.24 9.04
CA TYR A 339 28.47 -7.83 9.30
C TYR A 339 28.23 -7.49 10.79
N ASN A 340 28.72 -6.33 11.20
CA ASN A 340 28.38 -5.65 12.46
C ASN A 340 28.44 -4.13 12.21
N GLU A 341 28.15 -3.32 13.22
CA GLU A 341 28.13 -1.85 13.12
C GLU A 341 29.42 -1.27 12.51
N ARG A 342 30.59 -1.73 12.97
CA ARG A 342 31.91 -1.33 12.44
C ARG A 342 32.08 -1.65 10.95
N VAL A 343 31.64 -2.83 10.51
CA VAL A 343 31.65 -3.22 9.09
C VAL A 343 30.66 -2.39 8.27
N GLN A 344 29.46 -2.15 8.81
CA GLN A 344 28.41 -1.34 8.17
C GLN A 344 28.86 0.12 7.99
N ASP A 345 29.58 0.68 8.97
CA ASP A 345 30.16 2.02 8.92
C ASP A 345 31.25 2.15 7.86
N TRP A 346 32.11 1.15 7.66
CA TRP A 346 33.12 1.18 6.59
C TRP A 346 32.51 1.05 5.19
N VAL A 347 31.49 0.21 5.03
CA VAL A 347 30.70 0.13 3.78
C VAL A 347 29.99 1.47 3.51
N LYS A 348 29.46 2.12 4.53
CA LYS A 348 28.88 3.47 4.42
C LYS A 348 29.93 4.52 4.02
N GLN A 349 31.10 4.52 4.66
CA GLN A 349 32.20 5.47 4.38
C GLN A 349 32.82 5.27 2.99
N ALA A 350 32.89 4.03 2.49
CA ALA A 350 33.31 3.71 1.13
C ALA A 350 32.33 4.22 0.05
N GLY A 351 31.15 4.74 0.44
CA GLY A 351 30.17 5.29 -0.50
C GLY A 351 29.42 4.22 -1.29
N TYR A 352 29.03 3.11 -0.64
CA TYR A 352 28.02 2.21 -1.17
C TYR A 352 26.60 2.69 -0.79
N HIS A 353 25.67 2.61 -1.73
CA HIS A 353 24.26 3.00 -1.58
C HIS A 353 23.38 1.88 -1.03
N SER A 354 23.85 0.63 -1.06
CA SER A 354 23.19 -0.49 -0.38
C SER A 354 24.18 -1.62 -0.10
N ALA A 355 23.82 -2.52 0.81
CA ALA A 355 24.55 -3.76 1.03
C ALA A 355 23.61 -4.94 1.23
N LEU A 356 23.96 -6.08 0.62
CA LEU A 356 23.23 -7.34 0.72
C LEU A 356 23.87 -8.25 1.77
N THR A 357 23.01 -8.94 2.53
CA THR A 357 23.38 -9.89 3.58
C THR A 357 22.68 -11.24 3.37
N MET A 358 22.88 -12.18 4.30
CA MET A 358 22.03 -13.35 4.48
C MET A 358 21.89 -13.65 5.97
N ASP A 359 20.90 -14.46 6.33
CA ASP A 359 20.67 -14.97 7.68
C ASP A 359 20.58 -16.50 7.60
N ASP A 360 21.28 -17.20 8.48
CA ASP A 360 21.33 -18.68 8.48
C ASP A 360 20.08 -19.31 9.13
N LEU A 361 19.27 -18.51 9.83
CA LEU A 361 18.15 -18.97 10.67
C LEU A 361 16.78 -18.57 10.10
N GLU A 362 16.68 -17.41 9.45
CA GLU A 362 15.41 -16.84 9.00
C GLU A 362 15.44 -16.34 7.55
N ASN A 363 14.54 -16.86 6.71
CA ASN A 363 14.28 -16.28 5.40
C ASN A 363 13.47 -14.97 5.55
N ARG A 364 14.06 -13.84 5.12
CA ARG A 364 13.40 -12.53 5.07
C ARG A 364 13.39 -11.99 3.64
N PHE A 365 12.27 -11.36 3.27
CA PHE A 365 12.14 -10.61 2.02
C PHE A 365 12.78 -9.23 2.16
N ALA A 366 13.21 -8.62 1.06
CA ALA A 366 13.97 -7.36 1.09
C ALA A 366 13.27 -6.18 1.81
N GLY A 367 11.94 -6.14 1.83
CA GLY A 367 11.17 -5.11 2.58
C GLY A 367 11.19 -5.32 4.09
N GLN A 368 11.43 -6.54 4.56
CA GLN A 368 11.48 -6.90 5.99
C GLN A 368 12.85 -6.63 6.63
N SER A 369 13.86 -6.32 5.81
CA SER A 369 15.21 -6.03 6.27
C SER A 369 15.29 -4.81 7.17
N LYS A 370 16.32 -4.76 8.01
CA LYS A 370 16.56 -3.65 8.95
C LYS A 370 16.70 -2.32 8.20
N ASP A 371 17.69 -2.23 7.31
CA ASP A 371 18.04 -1.02 6.56
C ASP A 371 18.66 -1.35 5.18
N LEU A 372 18.90 -0.33 4.35
CA LEU A 372 19.49 -0.45 3.01
C LEU A 372 20.92 -1.00 2.99
N LEU A 373 21.64 -0.95 4.13
CA LEU A 373 22.97 -1.51 4.31
C LEU A 373 22.93 -2.91 4.96
N SER A 374 21.77 -3.57 4.99
CA SER A 374 21.64 -4.97 5.42
C SER A 374 20.43 -5.66 4.77
N ILE A 375 20.31 -5.57 3.45
CA ILE A 375 19.18 -6.15 2.69
C ILE A 375 19.33 -7.68 2.66
N ASP A 376 18.36 -8.39 3.22
CA ASP A 376 18.37 -9.85 3.36
C ASP A 376 18.19 -10.55 2.00
N ARG A 377 18.81 -11.73 1.89
CA ARG A 377 18.70 -12.65 0.76
C ARG A 377 18.29 -14.04 1.23
N ILE A 378 17.73 -14.80 0.30
CA ILE A 378 17.19 -16.13 0.51
C ILE A 378 18.01 -17.11 -0.34
N GLY A 379 18.45 -18.23 0.25
CA GLY A 379 19.18 -19.26 -0.50
C GLY A 379 18.34 -19.86 -1.63
N GLN A 380 18.94 -20.10 -2.80
CA GLN A 380 18.23 -20.56 -4.01
C GLN A 380 17.30 -21.78 -3.79
N SER A 381 17.68 -22.69 -2.88
CA SER A 381 16.92 -23.90 -2.53
C SER A 381 15.53 -23.65 -1.94
N GLN A 382 15.18 -22.40 -1.62
CA GLN A 382 13.86 -22.00 -1.12
C GLN A 382 12.91 -21.51 -2.21
N LEU A 383 13.35 -21.39 -3.48
CA LEU A 383 12.60 -20.75 -4.57
C LEU A 383 11.14 -21.24 -4.65
N GLU A 384 10.93 -22.55 -4.77
CA GLU A 384 9.60 -23.17 -4.84
C GLU A 384 8.70 -22.83 -3.63
N THR A 385 9.28 -22.60 -2.45
CA THR A 385 8.53 -22.31 -1.20
C THR A 385 8.14 -20.82 -1.09
N ILE A 386 8.93 -19.92 -1.67
CA ILE A 386 8.70 -18.46 -1.56
C ILE A 386 8.01 -17.83 -2.77
N ILE A 387 7.92 -18.55 -3.89
CA ILE A 387 7.52 -18.00 -5.19
C ILE A 387 6.09 -17.44 -5.22
N GLU A 388 5.15 -18.11 -4.55
CA GLU A 388 3.76 -17.65 -4.44
C GLU A 388 3.61 -16.42 -3.53
N GLN A 389 4.59 -16.17 -2.66
CA GLN A 389 4.55 -15.08 -1.68
C GLN A 389 5.02 -13.74 -2.28
N ALA A 390 5.68 -13.77 -3.45
CA ALA A 390 6.29 -12.60 -4.09
C ALA A 390 5.28 -11.48 -4.37
N TYR A 391 5.53 -10.29 -3.81
CA TYR A 391 4.59 -9.16 -3.85
C TYR A 391 5.33 -7.82 -3.92
N GLY A 392 5.03 -6.99 -4.93
CA GLY A 392 5.72 -5.71 -5.18
C GLY A 392 5.33 -4.53 -4.28
N GLY A 393 4.61 -4.81 -3.19
CA GLY A 393 4.00 -3.80 -2.32
C GLY A 393 2.70 -3.24 -2.89
N PRO A 394 1.98 -2.40 -2.12
CA PRO A 394 0.75 -1.76 -2.61
C PRO A 394 1.06 -0.77 -3.75
N PRO A 395 0.09 -0.45 -4.62
CA PRO A 395 0.22 0.57 -5.65
C PRO A 395 0.48 1.95 -5.04
N LEU A 396 0.83 2.94 -5.87
CA LEU A 396 0.94 4.32 -5.40
C LEU A 396 -0.42 4.78 -4.86
N PRO A 397 -0.47 5.52 -3.74
CA PRO A 397 -1.70 6.14 -3.30
C PRO A 397 -2.18 7.09 -4.41
N GLY A 398 -3.25 6.69 -5.09
CA GLY A 398 -3.79 7.44 -6.21
C GLY A 398 -4.21 8.84 -5.75
N TRP A 399 -3.79 9.87 -6.48
CA TRP A 399 -4.31 11.23 -6.27
C TRP A 399 -5.76 11.38 -6.77
N ASN A 400 -6.33 10.35 -7.41
CA ASN A 400 -7.72 10.29 -7.87
C ASN A 400 -8.55 9.24 -7.10
N ASN A 401 -9.83 9.55 -6.89
CA ASN A 401 -10.84 8.68 -6.27
C ASN A 401 -11.33 7.53 -7.20
N THR A 402 -10.42 6.76 -7.80
CA THR A 402 -10.83 5.54 -8.53
C THR A 402 -11.19 4.43 -7.55
N PHE A 403 -12.35 3.80 -7.75
CA PHE A 403 -12.87 2.72 -6.91
C PHE A 403 -12.84 1.38 -7.66
N ASN A 404 -12.54 0.30 -6.95
CA ASN A 404 -12.49 -1.05 -7.50
C ASN A 404 -13.54 -1.95 -6.84
N PHE A 405 -14.78 -1.83 -7.31
CA PHE A 405 -15.92 -2.66 -6.87
C PHE A 405 -16.00 -4.01 -7.61
N SER A 406 -15.14 -4.20 -8.63
CA SER A 406 -15.00 -5.44 -9.40
C SER A 406 -14.05 -6.47 -8.77
N ALA A 407 -13.27 -6.08 -7.76
CA ALA A 407 -12.37 -7.00 -7.08
C ALA A 407 -13.13 -8.17 -6.42
N PRO A 408 -12.57 -9.40 -6.42
CA PRO A 408 -13.14 -10.49 -5.63
C PRO A 408 -13.16 -10.12 -4.14
N ILE A 409 -14.09 -10.73 -3.39
CA ILE A 409 -14.15 -10.53 -1.94
C ILE A 409 -13.13 -11.45 -1.27
N GLU A 410 -12.18 -10.86 -0.54
CA GLU A 410 -11.08 -11.55 0.14
C GLU A 410 -11.08 -11.25 1.64
N VAL A 411 -10.78 -12.27 2.45
CA VAL A 411 -10.66 -12.17 3.92
C VAL A 411 -9.18 -12.19 4.31
N ASN A 412 -8.71 -11.10 4.92
CA ASN A 412 -7.34 -10.93 5.39
C ASN A 412 -7.31 -10.80 6.92
N ARG A 413 -6.30 -11.38 7.57
CA ARG A 413 -6.15 -11.40 9.04
C ARG A 413 -4.79 -10.87 9.49
N PRO A 414 -4.48 -9.58 9.27
CA PRO A 414 -3.20 -9.01 9.67
C PRO A 414 -3.14 -8.75 11.18
N THR A 415 -1.94 -8.84 11.75
CA THR A 415 -1.61 -8.31 13.08
C THR A 415 -0.71 -7.10 12.89
N ILE A 416 -1.09 -5.95 13.43
CA ILE A 416 -0.38 -4.66 13.27
C ILE A 416 -0.32 -4.00 14.65
N ASN A 417 0.87 -3.55 15.07
CA ASN A 417 1.12 -3.09 16.45
C ASN A 417 0.61 -4.11 17.50
N GLU A 418 0.86 -5.41 17.30
CA GLU A 418 0.36 -6.50 18.17
C GLU A 418 -1.17 -6.68 18.21
N ILE A 419 -1.96 -5.79 17.60
CA ILE A 419 -3.42 -5.90 17.50
C ILE A 419 -3.83 -6.73 16.27
N PRO A 420 -4.49 -7.88 16.45
CA PRO A 420 -5.08 -8.65 15.34
C PRO A 420 -6.36 -8.01 14.81
N LEU A 421 -6.48 -7.97 13.47
CA LEU A 421 -7.66 -7.53 12.75
C LEU A 421 -8.27 -8.67 11.92
N ILE A 422 -9.56 -8.54 11.61
CA ILE A 422 -10.18 -9.24 10.49
C ILE A 422 -10.67 -8.19 9.50
N LEU A 423 -10.15 -8.26 8.28
CA LEU A 423 -10.49 -7.38 7.16
C LEU A 423 -11.18 -8.20 6.07
N ILE A 424 -12.27 -7.69 5.52
CA ILE A 424 -12.92 -8.25 4.33
C ILE A 424 -12.97 -7.16 3.28
N SER A 425 -12.27 -7.36 2.16
CA SER A 425 -12.07 -6.34 1.11
C SER A 425 -12.62 -6.79 -0.24
N GLY A 426 -13.07 -5.85 -1.06
CA GLY A 426 -13.54 -6.11 -2.43
C GLY A 426 -15.06 -6.16 -2.58
N GLY A 427 -15.53 -6.55 -3.75
CA GLY A 427 -16.95 -6.51 -4.12
C GLY A 427 -17.55 -5.10 -4.16
N ARG A 428 -18.87 -5.04 -4.29
CA ARG A 428 -19.65 -3.79 -4.29
C ARG A 428 -20.20 -3.52 -2.89
N PRO A 429 -19.99 -2.31 -2.32
CA PRO A 429 -20.51 -1.97 -1.01
C PRO A 429 -22.00 -1.61 -1.10
N ILE A 430 -22.78 -2.06 -0.13
CA ILE A 430 -24.21 -1.73 0.03
C ILE A 430 -24.51 -1.45 1.50
N THR A 431 -25.65 -0.82 1.78
CA THR A 431 -26.23 -0.80 3.14
C THR A 431 -27.50 -1.63 3.20
N ILE A 432 -27.80 -2.19 4.36
CA ILE A 432 -29.04 -2.92 4.63
C ILE A 432 -29.66 -2.35 5.89
N HIS A 433 -30.82 -1.71 5.76
CA HIS A 433 -31.69 -1.38 6.88
C HIS A 433 -32.75 -2.49 7.02
N ALA A 434 -32.78 -3.15 8.17
CA ALA A 434 -33.79 -4.13 8.54
C ALA A 434 -34.99 -3.45 9.23
N ASP A 435 -36.14 -4.11 9.19
CA ASP A 435 -37.40 -3.71 9.83
C ASP A 435 -37.40 -3.88 11.36
N SER A 436 -36.42 -4.63 11.89
CA SER A 436 -36.17 -4.81 13.32
C SER A 436 -34.68 -5.08 13.55
N ARG A 437 -34.29 -5.31 14.81
CA ARG A 437 -32.91 -5.64 15.19
C ARG A 437 -32.67 -7.15 15.06
N TYR A 438 -31.68 -7.53 14.26
CA TYR A 438 -31.31 -8.92 14.00
C TYR A 438 -29.78 -9.10 14.14
N GLN A 439 -29.31 -10.34 14.22
CA GLN A 439 -27.88 -10.63 14.08
C GLN A 439 -27.44 -10.38 12.64
N VAL A 440 -26.20 -9.93 12.43
CA VAL A 440 -25.69 -9.63 11.07
C VAL A 440 -25.83 -10.83 10.11
N PRO A 441 -25.52 -12.08 10.49
CA PRO A 441 -25.84 -13.27 9.69
C PRO A 441 -27.31 -13.40 9.26
N GLU A 442 -28.27 -13.13 10.15
CA GLU A 442 -29.72 -13.22 9.86
C GLU A 442 -30.18 -12.15 8.87
N ILE A 443 -29.50 -10.99 8.85
CA ILE A 443 -29.73 -9.90 7.90
C ILE A 443 -29.16 -10.28 6.53
N LEU A 444 -27.94 -10.80 6.49
CA LEU A 444 -27.25 -11.21 5.26
C LEU A 444 -27.97 -12.36 4.56
N ALA A 445 -28.46 -13.36 5.31
CA ALA A 445 -29.20 -14.52 4.81
C ALA A 445 -30.47 -14.16 4.00
N LYS A 446 -30.96 -12.91 4.11
CA LYS A 446 -32.09 -12.36 3.34
C LYS A 446 -31.64 -11.48 2.16
N THR A 447 -30.39 -11.62 1.69
CA THR A 447 -29.76 -10.78 0.65
C THR A 447 -28.74 -11.54 -0.19
N GLN A 448 -28.18 -10.87 -1.21
CA GLN A 448 -27.04 -11.35 -2.00
C GLN A 448 -25.66 -11.00 -1.40
N ALA A 449 -25.61 -10.31 -0.26
CA ALA A 449 -24.36 -9.93 0.35
C ALA A 449 -23.72 -11.12 1.07
N VAL A 450 -22.43 -11.35 0.83
CA VAL A 450 -21.66 -12.47 1.41
C VAL A 450 -20.83 -12.05 2.61
N ALA A 451 -20.67 -10.75 2.85
CA ALA A 451 -19.99 -10.22 4.02
C ALA A 451 -20.76 -9.03 4.58
N GLY A 452 -20.68 -8.81 5.89
CA GLY A 452 -21.33 -7.66 6.54
C GLY A 452 -20.75 -7.35 7.90
N VAL A 453 -20.76 -6.08 8.25
CA VAL A 453 -20.38 -5.53 9.55
C VAL A 453 -21.56 -4.71 10.09
N ASP A 454 -21.72 -4.61 11.41
CA ASP A 454 -22.70 -3.70 11.99
C ASP A 454 -22.47 -2.26 11.50
N GLY A 455 -23.55 -1.61 11.07
CA GLY A 455 -23.47 -0.27 10.47
C GLY A 455 -23.38 0.86 11.50
N GLY A 456 -23.68 2.09 11.08
CA GLY A 456 -23.67 3.28 11.95
C GLY A 456 -24.67 3.24 13.11
N PHE A 457 -24.37 2.47 14.15
CA PHE A 457 -25.16 2.27 15.36
C PHE A 457 -24.24 2.38 16.58
N PHE A 458 -24.04 3.62 17.04
CA PHE A 458 -23.10 3.99 18.10
C PHE A 458 -23.80 4.75 19.22
N SER A 459 -23.30 4.62 20.45
CA SER A 459 -23.87 5.31 21.61
C SER A 459 -23.46 6.79 21.68
N LEU A 460 -24.37 7.65 22.13
CA LEU A 460 -24.07 9.00 22.59
C LEU A 460 -24.47 9.13 24.06
N GLU A 461 -23.69 9.88 24.84
CA GLU A 461 -23.80 10.01 26.32
C GLU A 461 -25.22 10.34 26.83
N PHE A 462 -26.06 10.94 25.96
CA PHE A 462 -27.44 11.34 26.27
C PHE A 462 -28.46 10.91 25.21
N LEU A 463 -28.28 9.75 24.56
CA LEU A 463 -29.27 9.12 23.68
C LEU A 463 -29.41 7.61 24.00
N ASP A 464 -30.44 7.27 24.77
CA ASP A 464 -30.87 5.88 24.95
C ASP A 464 -31.94 5.55 23.90
N SER A 465 -31.49 5.19 22.70
CA SER A 465 -32.35 4.95 21.54
C SER A 465 -32.18 3.52 21.02
N ASN A 466 -33.30 2.81 20.87
CA ASN A 466 -33.36 1.53 20.16
C ASN A 466 -33.54 1.70 18.63
N VAL A 467 -33.42 2.93 18.13
CA VAL A 467 -33.59 3.32 16.73
C VAL A 467 -32.23 3.76 16.17
N MET A 468 -32.04 3.63 14.85
CA MET A 468 -30.85 4.16 14.19
C MET A 468 -30.74 5.68 14.35
N ILE A 469 -29.51 6.15 14.56
CA ILE A 469 -29.18 7.56 14.80
C ILE A 469 -28.73 8.20 13.49
N GLY A 470 -29.37 9.33 13.14
CA GLY A 470 -29.14 10.02 11.87
C GLY A 470 -29.98 9.48 10.70
N PRO A 471 -30.00 10.18 9.56
CA PRO A 471 -30.71 9.75 8.36
C PRO A 471 -30.01 8.58 7.66
N VAL A 472 -30.80 7.73 7.01
CA VAL A 472 -30.31 6.62 6.19
C VAL A 472 -31.05 6.51 4.86
N LEU A 473 -30.30 6.16 3.82
CA LEU A 473 -30.78 5.69 2.54
C LEU A 473 -30.21 4.28 2.31
N SER A 474 -31.00 3.33 1.83
CA SER A 474 -30.53 1.98 1.47
C SER A 474 -31.09 1.55 0.13
N GLN A 475 -30.24 1.04 -0.76
CA GLN A 475 -30.67 0.59 -2.08
C GLN A 475 -31.59 -0.65 -2.02
N LYS A 476 -31.57 -1.39 -0.89
CA LYS A 476 -32.39 -2.59 -0.69
C LYS A 476 -33.88 -2.27 -0.55
N ASN A 477 -34.21 -1.20 0.17
CA ASN A 477 -35.61 -0.78 0.39
C ASN A 477 -35.99 0.43 -0.49
N GLY A 478 -35.02 1.14 -1.07
CA GLY A 478 -35.24 2.31 -1.92
C GLY A 478 -35.85 3.51 -1.17
N GLN A 479 -35.82 3.48 0.17
CA GLN A 479 -36.48 4.48 1.01
C GLN A 479 -35.46 5.28 1.81
N PHE A 480 -35.58 6.60 1.73
CA PHE A 480 -34.92 7.50 2.65
C PHE A 480 -35.68 7.55 3.98
N VAL A 481 -34.97 7.29 5.08
CA VAL A 481 -35.48 7.39 6.44
C VAL A 481 -34.81 8.59 7.11
N PRO A 482 -35.54 9.68 7.43
CA PRO A 482 -34.96 10.82 8.13
C PRO A 482 -34.59 10.46 9.57
N GLY A 483 -33.46 10.99 10.05
CA GLY A 483 -33.07 10.93 11.45
C GLY A 483 -33.91 11.86 12.32
N ASN A 484 -33.93 11.61 13.63
CA ASN A 484 -34.66 12.43 14.59
C ASN A 484 -34.13 13.89 14.58
N ALA A 485 -35.01 14.83 14.27
CA ALA A 485 -34.68 16.26 14.16
C ALA A 485 -34.08 16.88 15.43
N SER A 486 -34.38 16.32 16.61
CA SER A 486 -33.81 16.76 17.89
C SER A 486 -32.40 16.18 18.17
N GLU A 487 -32.02 15.11 17.48
CA GLU A 487 -30.76 14.39 17.68
C GLU A 487 -29.73 14.77 16.62
N ASN A 488 -30.16 14.94 15.37
CA ASN A 488 -29.30 15.26 14.23
C ASN A 488 -28.32 16.43 14.47
N PRO A 489 -28.67 17.54 15.15
CA PRO A 489 -27.70 18.61 15.43
C PRO A 489 -26.48 18.14 16.27
N ARG A 490 -26.61 17.06 17.05
CA ARG A 490 -25.51 16.43 17.82
C ARG A 490 -24.58 15.57 16.94
N LEU A 491 -24.98 15.31 15.70
CA LEU A 491 -24.21 14.57 14.69
C LEU A 491 -23.46 15.50 13.74
N ASN A 492 -23.68 16.82 13.82
CA ASN A 492 -23.03 17.80 12.95
C ASN A 492 -21.51 17.62 12.97
N GLY A 493 -20.93 17.60 11.77
CA GLY A 493 -19.51 17.39 11.56
C GLY A 493 -19.05 15.93 11.59
N ARG A 494 -19.87 14.94 11.97
CA ARG A 494 -19.52 13.50 11.88
C ARG A 494 -19.42 13.02 10.42
N PRO A 495 -18.82 11.85 10.13
CA PRO A 495 -18.81 11.33 8.76
C PRO A 495 -20.21 10.94 8.30
N LEU A 496 -20.76 11.71 7.36
CA LEU A 496 -21.80 11.23 6.47
C LEU A 496 -21.13 10.44 5.34
N VAL A 497 -21.57 9.21 5.20
CA VAL A 497 -21.17 8.28 4.16
C VAL A 497 -22.20 8.29 3.05
N LEU A 498 -21.76 8.46 1.80
CA LEU A 498 -22.56 8.30 0.60
C LEU A 498 -21.93 7.21 -0.27
N ILE A 499 -22.76 6.30 -0.80
CA ILE A 499 -22.33 5.23 -1.71
C ILE A 499 -23.17 5.33 -2.98
N SER A 500 -22.50 5.31 -4.13
CA SER A 500 -23.08 5.27 -5.47
C SER A 500 -22.49 4.10 -6.27
N PRO A 501 -23.10 3.69 -7.40
CA PRO A 501 -22.61 2.55 -8.18
C PRO A 501 -21.16 2.70 -8.69
N THR A 502 -20.64 3.93 -8.75
CA THR A 502 -19.31 4.28 -9.25
C THR A 502 -18.35 4.77 -8.17
N GLY A 503 -18.78 4.94 -6.92
CA GLY A 503 -17.88 5.40 -5.86
C GLY A 503 -18.46 5.59 -4.48
N VAL A 504 -17.64 6.18 -3.62
CA VAL A 504 -17.93 6.48 -2.22
C VAL A 504 -17.49 7.89 -1.87
N ARG A 505 -18.27 8.61 -1.07
CA ARG A 505 -17.91 9.92 -0.51
C ARG A 505 -18.04 9.91 1.01
N PHE A 506 -17.04 10.51 1.65
CA PHE A 506 -17.04 10.80 3.08
C PHE A 506 -17.08 12.32 3.23
N ILE A 507 -18.19 12.87 3.74
CA ILE A 507 -18.35 14.32 3.94
C ILE A 507 -18.78 14.60 5.40
N PRO A 508 -18.55 15.82 5.92
CA PRO A 508 -19.11 16.19 7.21
C PRO A 508 -20.64 16.30 7.14
N PHE A 509 -21.32 15.64 8.07
CA PHE A 509 -22.78 15.70 8.20
C PHE A 509 -23.23 17.11 8.61
N ASP A 510 -24.27 17.60 7.96
CA ASP A 510 -24.95 18.86 8.26
C ASP A 510 -26.46 18.60 8.40
N ALA A 511 -26.96 18.63 9.64
CA ALA A 511 -28.35 18.40 9.99
C ALA A 511 -29.34 19.34 9.29
N SER A 512 -28.89 20.52 8.83
CA SER A 512 -29.74 21.46 8.09
C SER A 512 -29.93 21.10 6.62
N LYS A 513 -29.07 20.24 6.07
CA LYS A 513 -29.07 19.80 4.66
C LYS A 513 -29.44 18.34 4.53
N HIS A 514 -28.70 17.46 5.20
CA HIS A 514 -28.62 16.03 4.89
C HIS A 514 -29.74 15.18 5.50
N ASN A 515 -30.73 15.78 6.17
CA ASN A 515 -31.90 15.07 6.72
C ASN A 515 -33.08 14.98 5.73
N SER A 516 -32.80 15.00 4.43
CA SER A 516 -33.76 14.87 3.32
C SER A 516 -33.11 14.10 2.17
N LEU A 517 -33.92 13.42 1.35
CA LEU A 517 -33.40 12.71 0.17
C LEU A 517 -32.78 13.71 -0.83
N GLU A 518 -33.44 14.86 -1.02
CA GLU A 518 -32.98 15.97 -1.84
C GLU A 518 -31.61 16.49 -1.36
N GLY A 519 -31.42 16.60 -0.05
CA GLY A 519 -30.15 17.03 0.55
C GLY A 519 -29.02 16.01 0.42
N ILE A 520 -29.34 14.72 0.41
CA ILE A 520 -28.36 13.66 0.10
C ILE A 520 -28.00 13.69 -1.39
N GLN A 521 -29.00 13.77 -2.28
CA GLN A 521 -28.81 13.81 -3.72
C GLN A 521 -28.14 15.10 -4.22
N ALA A 522 -28.22 16.20 -3.46
CA ALA A 522 -27.47 17.42 -3.74
C ALA A 522 -25.94 17.24 -3.57
N GLU A 523 -25.50 16.32 -2.71
CA GLU A 523 -24.08 16.01 -2.48
C GLU A 523 -23.57 14.95 -3.47
N ASP A 524 -24.37 13.91 -3.74
CA ASP A 524 -24.14 12.91 -4.78
C ASP A 524 -25.47 12.48 -5.42
N PRO A 525 -25.79 12.95 -6.64
CA PRO A 525 -27.01 12.55 -7.35
C PRO A 525 -27.12 11.06 -7.66
N GLY A 526 -26.00 10.33 -7.61
CA GLY A 526 -25.94 8.87 -7.79
C GLY A 526 -26.00 8.08 -6.49
N ALA A 527 -26.17 8.72 -5.32
CA ALA A 527 -26.23 8.03 -4.04
C ALA A 527 -27.41 7.03 -4.00
N THR A 528 -27.07 5.75 -3.86
CA THR A 528 -28.03 4.66 -3.64
C THR A 528 -28.13 4.28 -2.17
N ASP A 529 -27.10 4.60 -1.39
CA ASP A 529 -27.04 4.36 0.05
C ASP A 529 -26.37 5.53 0.77
N ALA A 530 -26.81 5.81 1.98
CA ALA A 530 -26.22 6.84 2.84
C ALA A 530 -26.45 6.50 4.32
N PHE A 531 -25.48 6.82 5.18
CA PHE A 531 -25.61 6.73 6.63
C PHE A 531 -24.61 7.64 7.36
N VAL A 532 -24.88 7.98 8.63
CA VAL A 532 -23.92 8.68 9.49
C VAL A 532 -23.12 7.68 10.30
N ALA A 533 -21.79 7.78 10.27
CA ALA A 533 -20.86 6.96 11.03
C ALA A 533 -20.44 7.66 12.34
N ALA A 534 -19.81 6.92 13.26
CA ALA A 534 -19.47 7.44 14.59
C ALA A 534 -18.38 8.54 14.52
N ALA A 535 -17.25 8.25 13.87
CA ALA A 535 -16.11 9.15 13.73
C ALA A 535 -15.21 8.70 12.55
N TRP A 536 -14.36 9.60 12.03
CA TRP A 536 -13.25 9.17 11.17
C TRP A 536 -12.16 8.53 12.03
N LEU A 537 -11.64 7.40 11.56
CA LEU A 537 -10.41 6.76 12.06
C LEU A 537 -9.24 7.16 11.15
N VAL A 538 -9.47 7.14 9.84
CA VAL A 538 -8.54 7.62 8.81
C VAL A 538 -9.32 8.52 7.85
N LYS A 539 -8.73 9.64 7.44
CA LYS A 539 -9.31 10.57 6.46
C LYS A 539 -8.21 11.05 5.53
N GLN A 540 -8.39 10.86 4.22
CA GLN A 540 -7.44 11.31 3.19
C GLN A 540 -5.99 10.86 3.44
N ASN A 541 -5.80 9.58 3.81
CA ASN A 541 -4.54 8.96 4.20
C ASN A 541 -3.89 9.54 5.48
N GLN A 542 -4.68 10.11 6.40
CA GLN A 542 -4.19 10.57 7.70
C GLN A 542 -4.99 9.92 8.85
N PRO A 543 -4.34 9.23 9.81
CA PRO A 543 -5.00 8.82 11.04
C PRO A 543 -5.47 10.07 11.80
N GLN A 544 -6.61 9.97 12.49
CA GLN A 544 -7.22 11.14 13.11
C GLN A 544 -6.83 11.30 14.58
N PRO A 545 -6.46 12.52 15.03
CA PRO A 545 -6.00 12.76 16.39
C PRO A 545 -7.16 12.80 17.38
N GLU A 546 -6.86 12.65 18.67
CA GLU A 546 -7.86 12.59 19.76
C GLU A 546 -8.97 13.67 19.67
N GLN A 547 -8.61 14.89 19.27
CA GLN A 547 -9.54 16.02 19.20
C GLN A 547 -10.63 15.86 18.12
N SER A 548 -10.45 15.02 17.10
CA SER A 548 -11.46 14.80 16.05
C SER A 548 -12.66 13.99 16.51
N PHE A 549 -12.54 13.26 17.62
CA PHE A 549 -13.61 12.40 18.15
C PHE A 549 -14.66 13.20 18.95
N GLY A 550 -14.32 14.42 19.37
CA GLY A 550 -15.24 15.37 20.00
C GLY A 550 -15.96 14.77 21.21
N ASN A 551 -17.29 14.90 21.23
CA ASN A 551 -18.14 14.42 22.34
C ASN A 551 -18.59 12.96 22.16
N LEU A 552 -17.76 12.11 21.56
CA LEU A 552 -18.07 10.68 21.44
C LEU A 552 -17.68 9.94 22.73
N PHE A 553 -18.68 9.40 23.42
CA PHE A 553 -18.48 8.66 24.67
C PHE A 553 -17.56 7.44 24.46
N ASP A 554 -16.61 7.23 25.38
CA ASP A 554 -15.66 6.10 25.39
C ASP A 554 -14.90 5.85 24.06
N PHE A 555 -14.69 6.90 23.25
CA PHE A 555 -14.00 6.76 21.96
C PHE A 555 -12.58 6.17 22.10
N ASN A 556 -11.86 6.43 23.20
CA ASN A 556 -10.53 5.86 23.43
C ASN A 556 -10.48 4.73 24.47
N ALA A 557 -11.62 4.23 24.95
CA ALA A 557 -11.66 3.05 25.81
C ALA A 557 -11.21 1.80 25.03
N ALA A 558 -10.44 0.89 25.63
CA ALA A 558 -10.06 -0.36 24.98
C ALA A 558 -11.30 -1.25 24.76
N ARG A 559 -11.73 -1.42 23.51
CA ARG A 559 -12.96 -2.14 23.12
C ARG A 559 -12.76 -2.81 21.74
N HIS A 560 -13.49 -3.87 21.44
CA HIS A 560 -13.63 -4.33 20.04
C HIS A 560 -14.30 -3.21 19.24
N ARG A 561 -13.85 -2.97 18.01
CA ARG A 561 -14.37 -1.87 17.18
C ARG A 561 -14.62 -2.33 15.76
N ALA A 562 -15.85 -2.10 15.31
CA ALA A 562 -16.27 -2.23 13.92
C ALA A 562 -15.93 -0.97 13.11
N PHE A 563 -15.44 -1.16 11.90
CA PHE A 563 -15.12 -0.08 10.97
C PHE A 563 -15.45 -0.48 9.52
N TRP A 564 -15.61 0.55 8.70
CA TRP A 564 -15.67 0.42 7.25
C TRP A 564 -14.88 1.56 6.59
N GLY A 565 -14.32 1.29 5.42
CA GLY A 565 -13.51 2.26 4.71
C GLY A 565 -13.21 1.85 3.28
N ILE A 566 -12.30 2.62 2.69
CA ILE A 566 -11.73 2.40 1.36
C ILE A 566 -10.23 2.24 1.52
N ASN A 567 -9.68 1.13 1.05
CA ASN A 567 -8.23 0.91 1.06
C ASN A 567 -7.53 1.67 -0.08
N GLN A 568 -6.20 1.71 -0.07
CA GLN A 568 -5.39 2.41 -1.07
C GLN A 568 -5.54 1.84 -2.51
N ASN A 569 -6.09 0.62 -2.67
CA ASN A 569 -6.46 0.03 -3.96
C ASN A 569 -7.85 0.51 -4.46
N GLY A 570 -8.53 1.38 -3.72
CA GLY A 570 -9.90 1.83 -4.01
C GLY A 570 -10.97 0.76 -3.74
N GLN A 571 -10.62 -0.34 -3.07
CA GLN A 571 -11.58 -1.39 -2.72
C GLN A 571 -12.34 -1.00 -1.45
N PRO A 572 -13.63 -1.34 -1.33
CA PRO A 572 -14.33 -1.27 -0.05
C PRO A 572 -13.78 -2.33 0.89
N THR A 573 -13.62 -1.96 2.16
CA THR A 573 -13.20 -2.88 3.22
C THR A 573 -14.06 -2.68 4.46
N ILE A 574 -14.62 -3.77 4.98
CA ILE A 574 -15.23 -3.85 6.31
C ILE A 574 -14.28 -4.61 7.24
N GLY A 575 -14.33 -4.36 8.54
CA GLY A 575 -13.52 -5.13 9.48
C GLY A 575 -13.76 -4.84 10.94
N VAL A 576 -13.09 -5.62 11.78
CA VAL A 576 -13.09 -5.50 13.25
C VAL A 576 -11.69 -5.70 13.83
N SER A 577 -11.42 -5.07 14.97
CA SER A 577 -10.36 -5.56 15.86
C SER A 577 -10.89 -6.76 16.66
N THR A 578 -10.11 -7.84 16.74
CA THR A 578 -10.49 -9.00 17.59
C THR A 578 -9.97 -8.89 19.01
N GLU A 579 -9.08 -7.93 19.28
CA GLU A 579 -8.67 -7.52 20.62
C GLU A 579 -9.17 -6.08 20.94
N PRO A 580 -9.30 -5.72 22.23
CA PRO A 580 -9.72 -4.38 22.63
C PRO A 580 -8.69 -3.29 22.31
N VAL A 581 -9.13 -2.24 21.60
CA VAL A 581 -8.26 -1.13 21.13
C VAL A 581 -8.94 0.24 21.30
N GLY A 582 -8.17 1.32 21.46
CA GLY A 582 -8.67 2.70 21.42
C GLY A 582 -8.89 3.21 20.00
N SER A 583 -9.80 4.17 19.76
CA SER A 583 -10.04 4.66 18.39
C SER A 583 -8.85 5.39 17.76
N VAL A 584 -8.02 6.08 18.55
CA VAL A 584 -6.85 6.80 18.01
C VAL A 584 -5.81 5.80 17.49
N GLU A 585 -5.48 4.82 18.32
CA GLU A 585 -4.58 3.71 18.00
C GLU A 585 -5.10 2.88 16.81
N LEU A 586 -6.41 2.58 16.78
CA LEU A 586 -7.03 1.92 15.64
C LEU A 586 -6.90 2.74 14.35
N GLY A 587 -6.99 4.08 14.42
CA GLY A 587 -6.73 4.96 13.27
C GLY A 587 -5.33 4.78 12.71
N GLU A 588 -4.30 4.75 13.57
CA GLU A 588 -2.92 4.48 13.17
C GLU A 588 -2.73 3.08 12.58
N ILE A 589 -3.33 2.07 13.22
CA ILE A 589 -3.32 0.68 12.75
C ILE A 589 -3.95 0.56 11.36
N LEU A 590 -5.11 1.17 11.12
CA LEU A 590 -5.79 1.15 9.82
C LEU A 590 -5.02 1.92 8.76
N TYR A 591 -4.40 3.04 9.10
CA TYR A 591 -3.48 3.73 8.20
C TYR A 591 -2.30 2.83 7.78
N LYS A 592 -1.66 2.14 8.73
CA LYS A 592 -0.62 1.12 8.45
C LYS A 592 -1.14 -0.06 7.64
N ALA A 593 -2.41 -0.47 7.84
CA ALA A 593 -3.10 -1.49 7.07
C ALA A 593 -3.48 -1.06 5.64
N GLY A 594 -3.13 0.18 5.23
CA GLY A 594 -3.36 0.67 3.88
C GLY A 594 -4.76 1.25 3.66
N PHE A 595 -5.45 1.75 4.70
CA PHE A 595 -6.68 2.52 4.51
C PHE A 595 -6.39 3.94 4.01
N ARG A 596 -7.17 4.37 2.99
CA ARG A 596 -7.20 5.75 2.50
C ARG A 596 -8.18 6.58 3.32
N ASP A 597 -9.37 6.04 3.53
CA ASP A 597 -10.44 6.60 4.35
C ASP A 597 -11.05 5.46 5.18
N ALA A 598 -11.31 5.69 6.47
CA ALA A 598 -11.94 4.72 7.35
C ALA A 598 -12.78 5.44 8.41
N VAL A 599 -13.97 4.91 8.68
CA VAL A 599 -14.88 5.41 9.72
C VAL A 599 -15.25 4.30 10.68
N MET A 600 -15.41 4.67 11.95
CA MET A 600 -15.90 3.78 12.99
C MET A 600 -17.42 3.66 12.90
N LEU A 601 -17.94 2.44 13.06
CA LEU A 601 -19.37 2.13 12.94
C LEU A 601 -20.03 1.99 14.31
N ASP A 602 -19.47 1.13 15.17
CA ASP A 602 -19.83 0.97 16.59
C ASP A 602 -18.61 1.21 17.48
N SER A 603 -18.89 1.57 18.74
CA SER A 603 -17.91 1.85 19.78
C SER A 603 -17.87 0.80 20.89
N GLY A 604 -18.33 -0.44 20.68
CA GLY A 604 -17.97 -1.56 21.54
C GLY A 604 -18.83 -2.81 21.46
N ALA A 605 -20.04 -2.76 22.02
CA ALA A 605 -20.81 -3.96 22.36
C ALA A 605 -21.83 -4.39 21.28
N SER A 606 -21.83 -3.76 20.11
CA SER A 606 -22.59 -4.19 18.93
C SER A 606 -21.69 -4.79 17.85
N THR A 607 -20.39 -4.44 17.89
CA THR A 607 -19.32 -4.87 16.98
C THR A 607 -19.51 -6.32 16.54
N SER A 608 -19.78 -6.50 15.26
CA SER A 608 -20.14 -7.76 14.61
C SER A 608 -19.55 -7.80 13.21
N LEU A 609 -18.94 -8.92 12.84
CA LEU A 609 -18.49 -9.17 11.48
C LEU A 609 -18.96 -10.56 11.07
N ALA A 610 -19.57 -10.66 9.89
CA ALA A 610 -20.04 -11.92 9.34
C ALA A 610 -19.53 -12.13 7.91
N TYR A 611 -19.25 -13.39 7.57
CA TYR A 611 -18.82 -13.83 6.25
C TYR A 611 -19.44 -15.18 5.91
N GLN A 612 -20.01 -15.31 4.71
CA GLN A 612 -20.65 -16.52 4.20
C GLN A 612 -21.71 -17.14 5.14
N GLY A 613 -22.40 -16.29 5.91
CA GLY A 613 -23.42 -16.69 6.88
C GLY A 613 -22.91 -16.97 8.30
N GLU A 614 -21.60 -16.98 8.51
CA GLU A 614 -20.98 -17.24 9.82
C GLU A 614 -20.51 -15.95 10.51
N SER A 615 -20.60 -15.91 11.85
CA SER A 615 -19.99 -14.84 12.65
C SER A 615 -18.47 -15.06 12.75
N LEU A 616 -17.70 -14.01 12.48
CA LEU A 616 -16.23 -14.03 12.60
C LEU A 616 -15.72 -13.50 13.96
N VAL A 617 -16.60 -12.99 14.81
CA VAL A 617 -16.28 -12.58 16.19
C VAL A 617 -16.61 -13.70 17.18
N GLY A 618 -15.74 -13.90 18.18
CA GLY A 618 -15.80 -15.02 19.14
C GLY A 618 -16.86 -14.90 20.25
N TYR A 619 -17.88 -14.06 20.06
CA TYR A 619 -18.98 -13.83 21.00
C TYR A 619 -20.26 -13.50 20.22
N THR A 620 -21.43 -13.56 20.87
CA THR A 620 -22.70 -13.14 20.28
C THR A 620 -22.87 -11.61 20.43
N PRO A 621 -22.86 -10.82 19.36
CA PRO A 621 -23.04 -9.37 19.45
C PRO A 621 -24.48 -8.99 19.76
N ARG A 622 -24.72 -7.73 20.12
CA ARG A 622 -26.10 -7.22 20.24
C ARG A 622 -26.72 -7.09 18.85
N PRO A 623 -27.98 -7.54 18.64
CA PRO A 623 -28.68 -7.37 17.37
C PRO A 623 -28.72 -5.90 16.90
N VAL A 624 -28.59 -5.66 15.60
CA VAL A 624 -28.55 -4.32 14.99
C VAL A 624 -29.63 -4.14 13.93
N PRO A 625 -30.13 -2.91 13.70
CA PRO A 625 -31.09 -2.64 12.62
C PRO A 625 -30.40 -2.35 11.28
N HIS A 626 -29.08 -2.13 11.26
CA HIS A 626 -28.35 -1.63 10.10
C HIS A 626 -27.00 -2.34 9.93
N VAL A 627 -26.66 -2.67 8.69
CA VAL A 627 -25.46 -3.41 8.29
C VAL A 627 -24.82 -2.73 7.08
N VAL A 628 -23.50 -2.55 7.10
CA VAL A 628 -22.71 -2.23 5.91
C VAL A 628 -22.19 -3.55 5.34
N ALA A 629 -22.48 -3.84 4.08
CA ALA A 629 -22.31 -5.17 3.51
C ALA A 629 -21.60 -5.16 2.15
N LEU A 630 -20.99 -6.28 1.80
CA LEU A 630 -20.29 -6.48 0.53
C LEU A 630 -21.01 -7.56 -0.30
N VAL A 631 -21.41 -7.18 -1.51
CA VAL A 631 -21.97 -8.08 -2.53
C VAL A 631 -20.84 -8.47 -3.50
N PRO A 632 -20.71 -9.74 -3.92
CA PRO A 632 -19.73 -10.12 -4.93
C PRO A 632 -19.87 -9.26 -6.20
N ALA A 633 -18.75 -8.98 -6.86
CA ALA A 633 -18.80 -8.48 -8.24
C ALA A 633 -19.57 -9.50 -9.11
N GLU A 634 -20.44 -9.05 -10.01
CA GLU A 634 -21.25 -9.95 -10.82
C GLU A 634 -20.34 -10.90 -11.61
N VAL A 635 -20.55 -12.21 -11.42
CA VAL A 635 -19.98 -13.21 -12.31
C VAL A 635 -20.66 -13.04 -13.67
N PRO A 636 -19.93 -12.89 -14.79
CA PRO A 636 -20.53 -12.85 -16.11
C PRO A 636 -21.44 -14.05 -16.31
N GLN A 637 -22.64 -13.82 -16.85
CA GLN A 637 -23.63 -14.88 -17.09
C GLN A 637 -23.03 -15.99 -17.98
N GLY A 638 -22.60 -17.09 -17.36
CA GLY A 638 -21.84 -18.15 -18.03
C GLY A 638 -21.36 -19.26 -17.10
N CYS A 639 -21.03 -18.95 -15.84
CA CYS A 639 -20.59 -19.95 -14.86
C CYS A 639 -21.69 -20.33 -13.84
N ILE A 640 -22.69 -21.08 -14.27
CA ILE A 640 -23.55 -21.85 -13.35
C ILE A 640 -23.07 -23.31 -13.38
N PHE A 641 -22.38 -23.72 -12.32
CA PHE A 641 -22.22 -25.14 -12.03
C PHE A 641 -23.60 -25.71 -11.66
N GLN A 642 -24.09 -26.67 -12.43
CA GLN A 642 -25.26 -27.45 -12.04
C GLN A 642 -24.90 -28.31 -10.82
N ALA A 643 -25.44 -27.94 -9.66
CA ALA A 643 -25.50 -28.88 -8.54
C ALA A 643 -26.37 -30.07 -8.97
N GLN A 644 -25.82 -31.29 -8.84
CA GLN A 644 -26.59 -32.51 -9.06
C GLN A 644 -27.68 -32.65 -7.98
N LYS A 645 -28.80 -33.29 -8.36
CA LYS A 645 -30.01 -33.45 -7.55
C LYS A 645 -29.82 -34.33 -6.33
#